data_AF-A0A0A5HS01-F1
#
_entry.id   AF-A0A0A5HS01-F1
#
_cell.length_a   1.000
_cell.length_b   1.000
_cell.length_c   1.000
_cell.angle_alpha   90.00
_cell.angle_beta   90.00
_cell.angle_gamma   90.00
#
_symmetry.space_group_name_H-M   'P 1'
#
loop_
_entity.id
_entity.type
_entity.pdbx_description
1 polymer ?
#
loop_
_entity_poly.entity_id
_entity_poly.type
_entity_poly.pdbx_seq_one_letter_code
_entity_poly.pdbx_strand_id
1 'polypeptide(L)'
;MLFRRIAMTALLGVSLTGCSEGPNTGSDSTSGSGNGTPAPSTPGNPNQPNPGTPPTSGGQTGTAPTPPVAIRDITITGPIPQAIDTDLFEFKVCAATVCDTWRSGVSNGSYEYTFDSSQWPTDQPVILEGWYTGQQVIVSDAQRAGTLASNGTSTSNPLTQRKYFKTELGSLANLVQMDSSGDGVVDESELITLSLDPVTQAFLTVSNHLLASQLSQHADLPVRQRHEVVRRYLSEQSRSSWIYLTEVQRTQISDHMKTTGQHSFRPSYYDSYTLSLTPEQWAAIKGDINTPAERQVVELNIAQLKNIHPVNHGRGMTNWQFRLTTQQLAQARGELVYTQQLVIELASIYQQMFGKEEEKLTLSWSQESALKKHVAIANPGDGEPTIFDTPFELVLNDAWKGSQYEHLGLFDAFDPNSGKGTPVTWTLSGDDIAAIYQRHKQAVAADPDNRHPKYIPLPDRTWPGGGEGMQDLGIKILTSLNARPKEPIWKHYQQQVASTVPTHSEMNLSSEQQLLMRQQRSWGALEYANYFHPLKNSLMGIAPEMHLKISGRFPAELEEAAVEVVLGSRINKSKDEDYYGRQPIGRHEPITLITRDGLRKKSIDYTGNNGFSFTIPLRNIDNNLERCAPGKPDIPNKSFEHNYEYTEDEMNDTLTIHVRDNKTGVVLRSVLGSFCELVELDSDGNDTIEISELERLSVGYISSAQSALLFKTSLSKLGYAGYLYPLTLEDISSRLKALPRQQVEFLAAVFALQVEGRLFGHSIDLVESGDIYMDVLALLDIDMLAEWGMVSSNNQMPDLELLQTRFGAKYAIGEMLTNNLDINVSHITQNMTQLLANSKEDEYYFEFTRPGSWVSVYPVSTLDLTCQMVLDADQILGVRIDGQGENEQGHWVTIGWDEQAGATRYTLGWGESHFEQVADAKHQKETHETRMTITGLAFERLYRIRVQSNIGSPSSLLTYSPKLIHVADTRVTEGTRMDDSHRGRDSDNQCDPLSGKAKNSNNDGLLGARYIKLDEEGTPLVRQDLTYDQRPFACVLDAQTGLVWETKHERKEGDPYSIFDGSNMFVMDPSGMEDVFDGACALSDLNVVSTDPHKCSVANQISWVNGAKRCGLSNWRLPTLQEGYALFDFSESQKMNLDTRYFPNLRFPRMDMSTFHGFWLDAESLDGNKHRALSAVWLDVGYFENTKHNPLLLVSDGYYAE
;
A
#
# COMPACT_ATOMS: atom_id res chain seq x y z
N MET A 1 27.45 -29.59 53.08
CA MET A 1 27.88 -29.06 54.39
C MET A 1 27.03 -27.82 54.65
N LEU A 2 26.08 -27.88 55.59
CA LEU A 2 26.20 -27.44 57.00
C LEU A 2 26.38 -25.91 57.20
N PHE A 3 25.32 -25.30 57.76
CA PHE A 3 25.32 -24.08 58.60
C PHE A 3 25.56 -22.71 57.91
N ARG A 4 24.91 -21.60 58.33
CA ARG A 4 23.74 -21.39 59.23
C ARG A 4 23.24 -19.94 59.12
N ARG A 5 21.90 -19.74 59.16
CA ARG A 5 21.09 -18.74 59.94
C ARG A 5 21.53 -17.24 59.95
N ILE A 6 20.65 -16.25 60.15
CA ILE A 6 19.51 -16.13 61.07
C ILE A 6 18.33 -15.40 60.40
N ALA A 7 17.11 -15.70 60.84
CA ALA A 7 15.88 -14.98 60.49
C ALA A 7 15.27 -14.34 61.75
N MET A 8 14.42 -13.31 61.57
CA MET A 8 13.42 -12.86 62.54
C MET A 8 12.22 -12.23 61.81
N THR A 9 11.02 -12.42 62.35
CA THR A 9 9.74 -12.01 61.75
C THR A 9 8.89 -11.19 62.72
N ALA A 10 8.23 -10.14 62.21
CA ALA A 10 7.00 -9.56 62.75
C ALA A 10 6.31 -8.81 61.58
N LEU A 11 5.10 -9.12 61.08
CA LEU A 11 3.76 -9.36 61.66
C LEU A 11 3.01 -8.10 62.13
N LEU A 12 1.99 -7.77 61.31
CA LEU A 12 0.69 -7.12 61.62
C LEU A 12 0.64 -5.61 61.92
N GLY A 13 -0.31 -4.95 61.24
CA GLY A 13 -0.75 -3.57 61.49
C GLY A 13 -1.66 -3.05 60.37
N VAL A 14 -2.98 -3.23 60.47
CA VAL A 14 -3.97 -2.83 59.44
C VAL A 14 -4.99 -1.83 59.97
N SER A 15 -4.97 -0.60 59.46
CA SER A 15 -6.10 0.35 59.34
C SER A 15 -5.59 1.63 58.65
N LEU A 16 -6.03 2.01 57.46
CA LEU A 16 -7.33 2.65 57.10
C LEU A 16 -7.50 4.10 57.61
N THR A 17 -7.74 5.01 56.67
CA THR A 17 -8.21 6.42 56.80
C THR A 17 -7.29 7.40 57.57
N GLY A 18 -7.15 8.67 57.17
CA GLY A 18 -7.65 9.34 55.96
C GLY A 18 -7.63 10.88 56.08
N CYS A 19 -7.67 11.56 54.93
CA CYS A 19 -7.98 12.98 54.72
C CYS A 19 -7.07 14.10 55.29
N SER A 20 -6.89 15.10 54.41
CA SER A 20 -6.89 16.56 54.65
C SER A 20 -5.67 17.32 55.24
N GLU A 21 -5.40 18.43 54.56
CA GLU A 21 -4.85 19.72 55.01
C GLU A 21 -3.36 19.85 55.42
N GLY A 22 -2.67 20.80 54.78
CA GLY A 22 -1.42 21.40 55.25
C GLY A 22 -1.67 22.52 56.29
N PRO A 23 -0.68 23.40 56.62
CA PRO A 23 0.02 24.18 55.60
C PRO A 23 1.52 24.48 55.90
N ASN A 24 2.11 25.36 55.08
CA ASN A 24 3.48 25.87 55.07
C ASN A 24 4.12 26.23 56.44
N THR A 25 5.34 25.75 56.67
CA THR A 25 6.51 26.50 57.19
C THR A 25 7.75 25.95 56.44
N GLY A 26 8.73 26.75 55.97
CA GLY A 26 9.69 27.54 56.75
C GLY A 26 10.93 26.65 57.04
N SER A 27 11.96 26.56 56.19
CA SER A 27 13.00 27.56 55.81
C SER A 27 14.34 27.32 56.55
N ASP A 28 15.47 27.51 55.86
CA ASP A 28 16.88 27.47 56.34
C ASP A 28 17.41 26.11 56.84
N SER A 29 18.71 25.73 56.74
CA SER A 29 19.89 26.15 55.94
C SER A 29 20.90 24.95 55.98
N THR A 30 22.18 24.90 55.58
CA THR A 30 23.31 25.74 55.05
C THR A 30 24.27 24.71 54.36
N SER A 31 25.41 24.92 53.67
CA SER A 31 26.24 25.99 53.02
C SER A 31 27.34 25.22 52.21
N GLY A 32 28.31 25.74 51.44
CA GLY A 32 28.78 27.09 51.06
C GLY A 32 30.18 27.00 50.39
N SER A 33 30.77 28.14 49.96
CA SER A 33 32.02 28.25 49.14
C SER A 33 31.87 27.78 47.67
N GLY A 34 32.47 28.41 46.64
CA GLY A 34 33.32 29.62 46.57
C GLY A 34 34.58 29.39 45.70
N ASN A 35 35.14 30.32 44.92
CA ASN A 35 34.83 31.75 44.67
C ASN A 35 35.44 32.21 43.30
N GLY A 36 34.93 33.28 42.65
CA GLY A 36 35.63 33.92 41.50
C GLY A 36 34.86 35.03 40.76
N THR A 37 35.42 36.24 40.73
CA THR A 37 34.89 37.47 40.08
C THR A 37 36.01 38.14 39.23
N PRO A 38 35.77 39.05 38.25
CA PRO A 38 35.14 40.37 38.49
C PRO A 38 34.30 41.01 37.34
N ALA A 39 33.61 42.11 37.68
CA ALA A 39 33.04 43.13 36.76
C ALA A 39 33.69 44.50 37.05
N PRO A 40 33.45 45.57 36.25
CA PRO A 40 32.28 46.47 36.48
C PRO A 40 31.69 47.02 35.14
N SER A 41 30.79 48.02 35.01
CA SER A 41 30.29 49.07 35.93
C SER A 41 28.90 49.64 35.55
N THR A 42 28.06 49.93 36.54
CA THR A 42 26.90 50.87 36.53
C THR A 42 27.36 52.32 36.86
N PRO A 43 26.56 53.44 36.82
CA PRO A 43 25.19 53.59 37.39
C PRO A 43 24.21 54.63 36.75
N GLY A 44 22.97 54.76 37.30
CA GLY A 44 22.18 56.00 37.23
C GLY A 44 20.63 55.88 37.35
N ASN A 45 20.04 56.36 38.45
CA ASN A 45 18.61 56.68 38.64
C ASN A 45 18.44 57.53 39.94
N PRO A 46 17.53 58.53 40.03
CA PRO A 46 16.51 58.47 41.10
C PRO A 46 15.16 59.24 40.88
N ASN A 47 14.13 58.86 41.68
CA ASN A 47 12.98 59.69 42.18
C ASN A 47 11.87 60.13 41.19
N GLN A 48 10.59 60.37 41.52
CA GLN A 48 9.58 60.04 42.59
C GLN A 48 8.28 60.85 42.24
N PRO A 49 7.11 60.83 42.95
CA PRO A 49 6.55 59.94 43.98
C PRO A 49 5.09 59.45 43.67
N ASN A 50 4.37 58.90 44.67
CA ASN A 50 2.97 58.43 44.63
C ASN A 50 2.11 59.23 45.67
N PRO A 51 0.79 59.48 45.47
CA PRO A 51 -0.21 58.78 46.33
C PRO A 51 -1.66 58.62 45.76
N GLY A 52 -2.42 57.62 46.25
CA GLY A 52 -3.90 57.61 46.17
C GLY A 52 -4.60 56.25 46.40
N THR A 53 -5.52 56.15 47.37
CA THR A 53 -6.32 54.95 47.74
C THR A 53 -7.69 55.39 48.30
N PRO A 54 -8.63 54.47 48.64
CA PRO A 54 -9.28 53.35 47.90
C PRO A 54 -10.81 53.65 47.83
N PRO A 55 -11.79 52.70 47.74
CA PRO A 55 -11.82 51.29 47.32
C PRO A 55 -12.57 51.15 45.95
N THR A 56 -13.48 50.23 45.55
CA THR A 56 -14.32 49.18 46.19
C THR A 56 -14.74 48.09 45.16
N SER A 57 -15.56 47.12 45.58
CA SER A 57 -15.92 45.87 44.89
C SER A 57 -17.00 45.96 43.79
N GLY A 58 -16.80 45.20 42.72
CA GLY A 58 -17.82 44.69 41.79
C GLY A 58 -17.27 43.46 41.06
N GLY A 59 -17.94 42.32 41.12
CA GLY A 59 -17.38 41.04 40.67
C GLY A 59 -17.78 40.64 39.24
N GLN A 60 -16.82 40.11 38.48
CA GLN A 60 -17.07 39.33 37.26
C GLN A 60 -16.14 38.11 37.23
N THR A 61 -16.59 37.04 36.57
CA THR A 61 -15.83 35.81 36.36
C THR A 61 -14.69 36.04 35.38
N GLY A 62 -13.45 35.96 35.85
CA GLY A 62 -12.27 36.10 35.00
C GLY A 62 -11.98 34.82 34.21
N THR A 63 -12.10 34.90 32.89
CA THR A 63 -11.29 34.05 32.00
C THR A 63 -9.82 34.42 32.18
N ALA A 64 -8.92 33.43 32.10
CA ALA A 64 -7.49 33.71 32.05
C ALA A 64 -7.15 34.41 30.71
N PRO A 65 -6.26 35.43 30.71
CA PRO A 65 -5.83 36.05 29.47
C PRO A 65 -4.91 35.10 28.71
N THR A 66 -5.41 34.52 27.61
CA THR A 66 -4.60 33.78 26.64
C THR A 66 -3.49 34.70 26.12
N PRO A 67 -2.24 34.22 25.96
CA PRO A 67 -1.21 34.99 25.26
C PRO A 67 -1.69 35.32 23.85
N PRO A 68 -1.44 36.54 23.33
CA PRO A 68 -1.74 36.83 21.93
C PRO A 68 -0.85 35.96 21.04
N VAL A 69 -1.48 35.06 20.29
CA VAL A 69 -0.80 34.35 19.18
C VAL A 69 -0.26 35.43 18.24
N ALA A 70 1.02 35.34 17.89
CA ALA A 70 1.60 36.18 16.86
C ALA A 70 1.08 35.69 15.50
N ILE A 71 -0.09 36.19 15.11
CA ILE A 71 -0.74 35.87 13.84
C ILE A 71 0.24 36.23 12.72
N ARG A 72 0.63 35.22 11.94
CA ARG A 72 1.38 35.40 10.70
C ARG A 72 0.42 35.81 9.59
N ASP A 73 0.95 36.41 8.54
CA ASP A 73 0.21 36.54 7.29
C ASP A 73 -0.14 35.13 6.79
N ILE A 74 -1.36 34.98 6.27
CA ILE A 74 -1.95 33.67 5.94
C ILE A 74 -2.59 33.73 4.56
N THR A 75 -2.32 32.73 3.74
CA THR A 75 -2.92 32.58 2.41
C THR A 75 -4.15 31.68 2.50
N ILE A 76 -5.19 32.03 1.75
CA ILE A 76 -6.27 31.11 1.39
C ILE A 76 -6.19 30.76 -0.09
N THR A 77 -6.46 29.50 -0.41
CA THR A 77 -6.55 28.97 -1.77
C THR A 77 -7.77 28.05 -1.91
N GLY A 78 -8.19 27.79 -3.15
CA GLY A 78 -9.21 26.79 -3.41
C GLY A 78 -9.57 26.67 -4.90
N PRO A 79 -10.11 25.51 -5.33
CA PRO A 79 -10.44 25.26 -6.73
C PRO A 79 -11.74 25.96 -7.16
N ILE A 80 -11.79 26.26 -8.45
CA ILE A 80 -12.97 26.72 -9.18
C ILE A 80 -13.22 25.71 -10.32
N PRO A 81 -14.01 24.64 -10.07
CA PRO A 81 -14.18 23.57 -11.04
C PRO A 81 -14.72 24.07 -12.38
N GLN A 82 -14.19 23.50 -13.48
CA GLN A 82 -14.48 23.94 -14.85
C GLN A 82 -14.08 25.41 -15.15
N ALA A 83 -13.14 25.96 -14.38
CA ALA A 83 -12.22 26.97 -14.90
C ALA A 83 -11.07 26.28 -15.66
N ILE A 84 -10.48 27.02 -16.58
CA ILE A 84 -9.26 26.66 -17.33
C ILE A 84 -8.25 27.79 -17.17
N ASP A 85 -6.97 27.55 -17.48
CA ASP A 85 -5.87 28.52 -17.23
C ASP A 85 -6.07 29.91 -17.85
N THR A 86 -6.92 30.02 -18.87
CA THR A 86 -7.26 31.28 -19.52
C THR A 86 -8.48 31.98 -18.93
N ASP A 87 -9.29 31.36 -18.09
CA ASP A 87 -10.44 32.02 -17.44
C ASP A 87 -9.97 33.10 -16.45
N LEU A 88 -10.55 34.29 -16.54
CA LEU A 88 -10.22 35.46 -15.72
C LEU A 88 -11.37 35.75 -14.73
N PHE A 89 -11.08 35.61 -13.44
CA PHE A 89 -12.00 35.91 -12.36
C PHE A 89 -11.62 37.21 -11.65
N GLU A 90 -12.63 37.92 -11.18
CA GLU A 90 -12.51 39.06 -10.28
C GLU A 90 -13.13 38.68 -8.95
N PHE A 91 -12.39 38.93 -7.87
CA PHE A 91 -12.74 38.51 -6.53
C PHE A 91 -12.83 39.72 -5.59
N LYS A 92 -13.57 39.52 -4.51
CA LYS A 92 -13.74 40.49 -3.44
C LYS A 92 -13.77 39.77 -2.11
N VAL A 93 -12.88 40.14 -1.21
CA VAL A 93 -12.81 39.62 0.16
C VAL A 93 -13.11 40.75 1.14
N CYS A 94 -13.89 40.48 2.19
CA CYS A 94 -14.33 41.48 3.16
C CYS A 94 -14.42 40.90 4.57
N ALA A 95 -14.06 41.70 5.58
CA ALA A 95 -14.26 41.40 7.00
C ALA A 95 -14.68 42.69 7.72
N ALA A 96 -15.91 42.69 8.25
CA ALA A 96 -16.60 43.89 8.73
C ALA A 96 -16.58 45.07 7.72
N THR A 97 -15.72 46.07 7.94
CA THR A 97 -15.57 47.26 7.05
C THR A 97 -14.29 47.26 6.22
N VAL A 98 -13.39 46.29 6.42
CA VAL A 98 -12.22 46.10 5.56
C VAL A 98 -12.65 45.24 4.37
N CYS A 99 -12.33 45.68 3.16
CA CYS A 99 -12.59 44.95 1.92
C CYS A 99 -11.45 45.20 0.93
N ASP A 100 -11.11 44.18 0.16
CA ASP A 100 -10.16 44.23 -0.95
C ASP A 100 -10.72 43.52 -2.18
N THR A 101 -10.19 43.85 -3.36
CA THR A 101 -10.66 43.32 -4.66
C THR A 101 -9.49 43.11 -5.61
N TRP A 102 -9.34 41.89 -6.13
CA TRP A 102 -8.27 41.53 -7.06
C TRP A 102 -8.81 40.78 -8.28
N ARG A 103 -7.96 40.58 -9.28
CA ARG A 103 -8.25 39.76 -10.45
C ARG A 103 -7.18 38.69 -10.57
N SER A 104 -7.59 37.45 -10.79
CA SER A 104 -6.69 36.33 -11.05
C SER A 104 -7.04 35.63 -12.35
N GLY A 105 -6.01 35.30 -13.13
CA GLY A 105 -6.11 34.24 -14.12
C GLY A 105 -5.87 32.93 -13.39
N VAL A 106 -6.87 32.06 -13.33
CA VAL A 106 -6.85 30.89 -12.46
C VAL A 106 -6.10 29.73 -13.12
N SER A 107 -4.79 29.90 -13.29
CA SER A 107 -3.87 28.85 -13.73
C SER A 107 -3.95 27.64 -12.79
N ASN A 108 -4.08 26.44 -13.34
CA ASN A 108 -4.39 25.19 -12.65
C ASN A 108 -5.80 25.17 -11.99
N GLY A 109 -6.66 26.15 -12.27
CA GLY A 109 -8.06 26.18 -11.84
C GLY A 109 -8.33 26.67 -10.41
N SER A 110 -7.34 27.20 -9.69
CA SER A 110 -7.50 27.73 -8.32
C SER A 110 -7.35 29.25 -8.23
N TYR A 111 -7.84 29.84 -7.13
CA TYR A 111 -7.57 31.22 -6.73
C TYR A 111 -6.65 31.26 -5.50
N GLU A 112 -5.98 32.39 -5.28
CA GLU A 112 -5.12 32.61 -4.12
C GLU A 112 -5.34 34.04 -3.56
N TYR A 113 -5.28 34.20 -2.24
CA TYR A 113 -5.28 35.50 -1.55
C TYR A 113 -4.53 35.43 -0.21
N THR A 114 -3.61 36.38 0.04
CA THR A 114 -2.87 36.49 1.31
C THR A 114 -3.37 37.65 2.16
N PHE A 115 -3.73 37.38 3.41
CA PHE A 115 -4.12 38.40 4.39
C PHE A 115 -2.89 38.96 5.12
N ASP A 116 -2.71 40.29 5.07
CA ASP A 116 -1.82 41.01 5.99
C ASP A 116 -2.44 41.01 7.40
N SER A 117 -1.81 40.27 8.31
CA SER A 117 -2.24 40.06 9.69
C SER A 117 -2.32 41.34 10.53
N SER A 118 -1.68 42.43 10.09
CA SER A 118 -1.72 43.74 10.76
C SER A 118 -2.85 44.65 10.30
N GLN A 119 -3.45 44.36 9.14
CA GLN A 119 -4.49 45.20 8.51
C GLN A 119 -5.91 44.64 8.63
N TRP A 120 -6.06 43.32 8.81
CA TRP A 120 -7.36 42.62 8.82
C TRP A 120 -7.90 42.35 10.24
N PRO A 121 -9.22 42.50 10.48
CA PRO A 121 -9.81 42.25 11.80
C PRO A 121 -9.87 40.76 12.14
N THR A 122 -9.26 40.36 13.26
CA THR A 122 -9.02 38.95 13.65
C THR A 122 -10.30 38.16 13.96
N ASP A 123 -11.33 38.84 14.46
CA ASP A 123 -12.50 38.23 15.13
C ASP A 123 -13.80 38.37 14.30
N GLN A 124 -13.72 38.99 13.11
CA GLN A 124 -14.86 39.23 12.22
C GLN A 124 -14.90 38.17 11.11
N PRO A 125 -16.10 37.64 10.73
CA PRO A 125 -16.20 36.63 9.68
C PRO A 125 -15.74 37.20 8.33
N VAL A 126 -14.97 36.40 7.60
CA VAL A 126 -14.47 36.75 6.27
C VAL A 126 -15.47 36.28 5.21
N ILE A 127 -15.96 37.21 4.39
CA ILE A 127 -16.80 36.93 3.23
C ILE A 127 -15.92 36.98 1.98
N LEU A 128 -15.94 35.91 1.18
CA LEU A 128 -15.31 35.85 -0.14
C LEU A 128 -16.38 35.77 -1.23
N GLU A 129 -16.29 36.66 -2.20
CA GLU A 129 -17.10 36.69 -3.41
C GLU A 129 -16.18 36.56 -4.64
N GLY A 130 -16.64 35.89 -5.69
CA GLY A 130 -15.90 35.77 -6.95
C GLY A 130 -16.81 35.71 -8.16
N TRP A 131 -16.42 36.34 -9.27
CA TRP A 131 -17.18 36.30 -10.52
C TRP A 131 -16.29 36.23 -11.76
N TYR A 132 -16.72 35.41 -12.73
CA TYR A 132 -16.07 35.33 -14.04
C TYR A 132 -16.24 36.65 -14.80
N THR A 133 -15.12 37.18 -15.34
CA THR A 133 -15.11 38.43 -16.12
C THR A 133 -14.80 38.24 -17.60
N GLY A 134 -14.15 37.15 -17.98
CA GLY A 134 -13.78 36.84 -19.36
C GLY A 134 -12.71 35.78 -19.44
N GLN A 135 -12.03 35.71 -20.59
CA GLN A 135 -10.81 34.94 -20.75
C GLN A 135 -9.64 35.89 -21.07
N GLN A 136 -8.43 35.53 -20.65
CA GLN A 136 -7.21 36.20 -21.03
C GLN A 136 -7.03 36.11 -22.55
N VAL A 137 -6.85 37.27 -23.20
CA VAL A 137 -6.50 37.30 -24.61
C VAL A 137 -5.01 37.02 -24.73
N ILE A 138 -4.64 35.76 -25.03
CA ILE A 138 -3.27 35.40 -25.39
C ILE A 138 -2.98 36.02 -26.76
N VAL A 139 -2.45 37.25 -26.75
CA VAL A 139 -1.93 37.93 -27.94
C VAL A 139 -0.56 37.32 -28.24
N SER A 140 -0.49 36.44 -29.24
CA SER A 140 0.79 36.02 -29.81
C SER A 140 1.52 37.23 -30.44
N ASP A 141 2.84 37.15 -30.47
CA ASP A 141 3.70 38.34 -30.34
C ASP A 141 3.46 39.51 -31.31
N ALA A 142 3.66 40.71 -30.74
CA ALA A 142 3.94 41.96 -31.43
C ALA A 142 2.87 42.55 -32.40
N GLN A 143 1.78 43.08 -31.83
CA GLN A 143 1.42 44.47 -32.18
C GLN A 143 0.58 45.24 -31.14
N ARG A 144 1.10 46.42 -30.77
CA ARG A 144 0.45 47.53 -30.01
C ARG A 144 -0.12 47.20 -28.63
N ALA A 145 0.71 47.47 -27.61
CA ALA A 145 0.21 48.21 -26.46
C ALA A 145 -0.36 49.56 -26.95
N GLY A 146 -1.65 49.81 -26.69
CA GLY A 146 -2.32 51.04 -27.13
C GLY A 146 -3.83 51.02 -26.97
N THR A 147 -4.32 51.75 -25.95
CA THR A 147 -5.75 52.09 -25.71
C THR A 147 -6.76 50.94 -25.69
N LEU A 148 -7.10 50.48 -24.49
CA LEU A 148 -8.50 50.24 -24.10
C LEU A 148 -8.64 50.30 -22.56
N ALA A 149 -8.94 51.49 -22.06
CA ALA A 149 -9.24 51.75 -20.65
C ALA A 149 -10.37 52.79 -20.54
N SER A 150 -11.14 52.73 -19.45
CA SER A 150 -12.22 53.65 -19.07
C SER A 150 -13.24 53.99 -20.19
N ASN A 151 -14.32 53.22 -20.27
CA ASN A 151 -15.64 53.67 -19.78
C ASN A 151 -16.74 52.65 -20.10
N GLY A 152 -17.21 51.94 -19.08
CA GLY A 152 -18.37 51.06 -19.15
C GLY A 152 -19.04 51.00 -17.79
N THR A 153 -20.14 51.75 -17.61
CA THR A 153 -21.02 51.62 -16.44
C THR A 153 -21.61 50.22 -16.40
N SER A 154 -21.53 49.55 -15.26
CA SER A 154 -21.83 48.13 -15.09
C SER A 154 -23.33 47.80 -15.23
N THR A 155 -23.79 47.59 -16.46
CA THR A 155 -24.94 46.72 -16.72
C THR A 155 -24.46 45.28 -16.69
N SER A 156 -24.94 44.49 -15.72
CA SER A 156 -24.56 43.08 -15.53
C SER A 156 -24.81 42.27 -16.81
N ASN A 157 -23.74 41.74 -17.40
CA ASN A 157 -23.82 40.90 -18.59
C ASN A 157 -24.24 39.48 -18.15
N PRO A 158 -25.29 38.86 -18.70
CA PRO A 158 -25.81 37.56 -18.22
C PRO A 158 -24.79 36.40 -18.17
N LEU A 159 -23.63 36.55 -18.82
CA LEU A 159 -22.51 35.60 -18.70
C LEU A 159 -21.75 35.68 -17.38
N THR A 160 -21.64 36.84 -16.73
CA THR A 160 -20.88 36.99 -15.47
C THR A 160 -21.64 36.39 -14.29
N GLN A 161 -22.97 36.47 -14.32
CA GLN A 161 -23.86 35.92 -13.28
C GLN A 161 -23.88 34.37 -13.29
N ARG A 162 -23.57 33.72 -14.42
CA ARG A 162 -23.48 32.25 -14.52
C ARG A 162 -22.31 31.63 -13.74
N LYS A 163 -21.28 32.40 -13.39
CA LYS A 163 -20.16 31.95 -12.55
C LYS A 163 -19.91 32.98 -11.43
N TYR A 164 -20.94 33.32 -10.65
CA TYR A 164 -20.81 34.09 -9.39
C TYR A 164 -20.88 33.14 -8.20
N PHE A 165 -19.94 33.31 -7.27
CA PHE A 165 -19.79 32.54 -6.04
C PHE A 165 -19.79 33.45 -4.84
N LYS A 166 -20.30 32.95 -3.71
CA LYS A 166 -20.18 33.60 -2.41
C LYS A 166 -19.99 32.56 -1.31
N THR A 167 -18.98 32.74 -0.48
CA THR A 167 -18.74 31.91 0.70
C THR A 167 -18.51 32.80 1.93
N GLU A 168 -18.90 32.31 3.09
CA GLU A 168 -18.65 32.94 4.38
C GLU A 168 -17.81 31.98 5.20
N LEU A 169 -16.60 32.44 5.52
CA LEU A 169 -15.54 31.70 6.19
C LEU A 169 -15.56 32.01 7.69
N GLY A 170 -14.61 31.43 8.43
CA GLY A 170 -14.34 31.85 9.80
C GLY A 170 -13.84 33.30 9.88
N SER A 171 -13.56 33.77 11.09
CA SER A 171 -12.69 34.93 11.27
C SER A 171 -11.23 34.56 11.02
N LEU A 172 -10.36 35.54 10.81
CA LEU A 172 -8.93 35.28 10.53
C LEU A 172 -8.26 34.44 11.62
N ALA A 173 -8.60 34.69 12.90
CA ALA A 173 -8.13 33.89 14.03
C ALA A 173 -8.57 32.41 13.97
N ASN A 174 -9.70 32.09 13.32
CA ASN A 174 -10.13 30.71 13.09
C ASN A 174 -9.45 30.10 11.86
N LEU A 175 -9.14 30.89 10.82
CA LEU A 175 -8.40 30.40 9.63
C LEU A 175 -7.00 29.90 10.02
N VAL A 176 -6.31 30.64 10.90
CA VAL A 176 -5.00 30.26 11.46
C VAL A 176 -5.04 28.97 12.29
N GLN A 177 -6.22 28.49 12.70
CA GLN A 177 -6.39 27.19 13.38
C GLN A 177 -6.71 26.03 12.42
N MET A 178 -6.95 26.32 11.14
CA MET A 178 -7.20 25.32 10.10
C MET A 178 -5.91 24.85 9.43
N ASP A 179 -4.92 25.74 9.29
CA ASP A 179 -3.53 25.48 8.85
C ASP A 179 -2.93 24.29 9.61
N SER A 180 -2.97 23.12 8.97
CA SER A 180 -2.65 21.81 9.53
C SER A 180 -1.46 21.13 8.84
N SER A 181 -1.08 21.64 7.67
CA SER A 181 0.25 21.52 7.05
C SER A 181 1.30 22.28 7.87
N GLY A 182 0.97 23.47 8.38
CA GLY A 182 1.89 24.40 9.03
C GLY A 182 2.69 25.27 8.05
N ASP A 183 2.28 25.35 6.78
CA ASP A 183 2.96 26.11 5.73
C ASP A 183 2.43 27.54 5.55
N GLY A 184 1.31 27.89 6.20
CA GLY A 184 0.67 29.20 6.10
C GLY A 184 -0.34 29.35 4.95
N VAL A 185 -0.69 28.25 4.27
CA VAL A 185 -1.70 28.20 3.21
C VAL A 185 -2.87 27.30 3.65
N VAL A 186 -4.07 27.89 3.80
CA VAL A 186 -5.29 27.11 4.04
C VAL A 186 -5.97 26.81 2.71
N ASP A 187 -6.17 25.53 2.42
CA ASP A 187 -6.81 25.03 1.21
C ASP A 187 -8.20 24.39 1.50
N GLU A 188 -8.83 23.80 0.48
CA GLU A 188 -10.11 23.11 0.65
C GLU A 188 -10.02 21.78 1.40
N SER A 189 -8.85 21.12 1.45
CA SER A 189 -8.63 19.90 2.25
C SER A 189 -8.75 20.18 3.75
N GLU A 190 -8.35 21.40 4.14
CA GLU A 190 -8.46 21.88 5.51
C GLU A 190 -9.80 22.58 5.78
N LEU A 191 -10.20 23.49 4.89
CA LEU A 191 -11.42 24.27 4.99
C LEU A 191 -12.22 24.24 3.68
N ILE A 192 -13.02 23.18 3.52
CA ILE A 192 -13.86 22.87 2.35
C ILE A 192 -14.69 24.07 1.84
N THR A 193 -15.10 25.02 2.70
CA THR A 193 -15.81 26.24 2.28
C THR A 193 -14.98 27.22 1.44
N LEU A 194 -13.68 26.99 1.26
CA LEU A 194 -12.82 27.69 0.31
C LEU A 194 -13.00 27.18 -1.12
N SER A 195 -13.43 25.94 -1.32
CA SER A 195 -13.77 25.41 -2.64
C SER A 195 -15.00 26.13 -3.18
N LEU A 196 -14.88 26.75 -4.36
CA LEU A 196 -15.99 27.48 -4.99
C LEU A 196 -16.83 26.56 -5.89
N ASP A 197 -17.02 25.30 -5.47
CA ASP A 197 -17.59 24.24 -6.28
C ASP A 197 -19.14 24.13 -6.21
N PRO A 198 -19.78 23.39 -7.14
CA PRO A 198 -21.23 23.20 -7.15
C PRO A 198 -21.82 22.59 -5.87
N VAL A 199 -21.11 21.69 -5.19
CA VAL A 199 -21.55 21.03 -3.95
C VAL A 199 -21.45 22.00 -2.78
N THR A 200 -20.34 22.74 -2.64
CA THR A 200 -20.19 23.75 -1.60
C THR A 200 -21.22 24.88 -1.76
N GLN A 201 -21.47 25.35 -2.98
CA GLN A 201 -22.52 26.36 -3.23
C GLN A 201 -23.94 25.80 -2.97
N ALA A 202 -24.22 24.53 -3.27
CA ALA A 202 -25.49 23.89 -2.94
C ALA A 202 -25.68 23.74 -1.42
N PHE A 203 -24.63 23.34 -0.70
CA PHE A 203 -24.64 23.25 0.76
C PHE A 203 -24.93 24.61 1.40
N LEU A 204 -24.21 25.66 0.98
CA LEU A 204 -24.42 27.02 1.48
C LEU A 204 -25.85 27.52 1.20
N THR A 205 -26.41 27.19 0.05
CA THR A 205 -27.79 27.55 -0.31
C THR A 205 -28.82 26.87 0.59
N VAL A 206 -28.69 25.55 0.81
CA VAL A 206 -29.57 24.79 1.70
C VAL A 206 -29.38 25.23 3.16
N SER A 207 -28.15 25.49 3.59
CA SER A 207 -27.79 26.03 4.91
C SER A 207 -28.48 27.37 5.17
N ASN A 208 -28.35 28.33 4.26
CA ASN A 208 -28.96 29.65 4.40
C ASN A 208 -30.50 29.57 4.42
N HIS A 209 -31.10 28.70 3.61
CA HIS A 209 -32.55 28.48 3.59
C HIS A 209 -33.08 27.84 4.89
N LEU A 210 -32.34 26.88 5.46
CA LEU A 210 -32.67 26.25 6.75
C LEU A 210 -32.48 27.21 7.93
N LEU A 211 -31.37 27.96 7.97
CA LEU A 211 -31.10 28.96 9.00
C LEU A 211 -32.05 30.17 8.90
N ALA A 212 -32.61 30.47 7.73
CA ALA A 212 -33.69 31.45 7.58
C ALA A 212 -35.08 30.91 8.00
N SER A 213 -35.20 29.63 8.34
CA SER A 213 -36.49 28.98 8.63
C SER A 213 -36.41 27.98 9.79
N GLN A 214 -36.25 26.68 9.49
CA GLN A 214 -36.36 25.55 10.41
C GLN A 214 -35.29 25.54 11.52
N LEU A 215 -34.13 26.14 11.27
CA LEU A 215 -32.99 26.21 12.19
C LEU A 215 -32.66 27.64 12.62
N SER A 216 -33.63 28.56 12.53
CA SER A 216 -33.45 30.00 12.81
C SER A 216 -32.92 30.33 14.21
N GLN A 217 -33.20 29.50 15.21
CA GLN A 217 -32.61 29.55 16.56
C GLN A 217 -31.07 29.36 16.61
N HIS A 218 -30.44 28.97 15.50
CA HIS A 218 -28.99 28.74 15.37
C HIS A 218 -28.31 29.73 14.41
N ALA A 219 -29.04 30.69 13.84
CA ALA A 219 -28.51 31.64 12.85
C ALA A 219 -27.40 32.54 13.42
N ASP A 220 -27.51 32.93 14.70
CA ASP A 220 -26.54 33.79 15.40
C ASP A 220 -25.28 33.06 15.90
N LEU A 221 -25.15 31.74 15.67
CA LEU A 221 -23.95 31.00 16.06
C LEU A 221 -22.75 31.32 15.14
N PRO A 222 -21.50 31.28 15.65
CA PRO A 222 -20.29 31.40 14.83
C PRO A 222 -20.31 30.51 13.59
N VAL A 223 -19.79 31.01 12.46
CA VAL A 223 -19.92 30.42 11.11
C VAL A 223 -19.69 28.90 11.07
N ARG A 224 -18.61 28.41 11.70
CA ARG A 224 -18.30 26.96 11.79
C ARG A 224 -19.37 26.19 12.57
N GLN A 225 -19.88 26.72 13.68
CA GLN A 225 -20.89 26.08 14.53
C GLN A 225 -22.26 26.03 13.86
N ARG A 226 -22.74 27.14 13.26
CA ARG A 226 -24.04 27.15 12.55
C ARG A 226 -24.07 26.17 11.36
N HIS A 227 -22.98 26.10 10.57
CA HIS A 227 -22.89 25.16 9.46
C HIS A 227 -22.82 23.71 9.95
N GLU A 228 -22.20 23.46 11.11
CA GLU A 228 -22.13 22.12 11.70
C GLU A 228 -23.50 21.64 12.23
N VAL A 229 -24.30 22.53 12.81
CA VAL A 229 -25.71 22.23 13.16
C VAL A 229 -26.52 21.86 11.92
N VAL A 230 -26.34 22.58 10.80
CA VAL A 230 -26.97 22.23 9.51
C VAL A 230 -26.55 20.84 9.03
N ARG A 231 -25.24 20.51 9.06
CA ARG A 231 -24.75 19.18 8.65
C ARG A 231 -25.38 18.06 9.48
N ARG A 232 -25.42 18.22 10.82
CA ARG A 232 -26.02 17.24 11.73
C ARG A 232 -27.50 17.01 11.40
N TYR A 233 -28.27 18.10 11.27
CA TYR A 233 -29.67 18.03 10.86
C TYR A 233 -29.88 17.32 9.52
N LEU A 234 -29.09 17.64 8.48
CA LEU A 234 -29.18 16.98 7.17
C LEU A 234 -28.84 15.48 7.25
N SER A 235 -27.85 15.10 8.06
CA SER A 235 -27.44 13.71 8.29
C SER A 235 -28.54 12.90 9.00
N GLU A 236 -29.10 13.45 10.09
CA GLU A 236 -30.21 12.86 10.84
C GLU A 236 -31.43 12.55 9.96
N GLN A 237 -31.73 13.42 8.97
CA GLN A 237 -32.77 13.13 7.99
C GLN A 237 -32.34 12.03 7.00
N SER A 238 -31.12 12.10 6.46
CA SER A 238 -30.54 11.10 5.54
C SER A 238 -30.51 9.66 6.10
N ARG A 239 -30.46 9.47 7.43
CA ARG A 239 -30.59 8.13 8.06
C ARG A 239 -31.83 7.36 7.60
N SER A 240 -32.86 8.10 7.16
CA SER A 240 -34.16 7.59 6.74
C SER A 240 -34.44 7.79 5.24
N SER A 241 -33.38 7.86 4.42
CA SER A 241 -33.45 7.83 2.94
C SER A 241 -32.69 6.64 2.32
N TRP A 242 -32.16 5.71 3.11
CA TRP A 242 -31.48 4.50 2.63
C TRP A 242 -32.43 3.30 2.53
N ILE A 243 -32.27 2.47 1.49
CA ILE A 243 -32.93 1.17 1.35
C ILE A 243 -31.88 0.08 1.14
N TYR A 244 -32.02 -1.02 1.90
CA TYR A 244 -31.24 -2.25 1.76
C TYR A 244 -32.05 -3.30 1.02
N LEU A 245 -31.51 -3.87 -0.07
CA LEU A 245 -32.22 -4.87 -0.86
C LEU A 245 -32.14 -6.26 -0.21
N THR A 246 -33.31 -6.85 0.08
CA THR A 246 -33.42 -8.28 0.45
C THR A 246 -32.92 -9.18 -0.68
N GLU A 247 -32.52 -10.42 -0.38
CA GLU A 247 -32.09 -11.40 -1.40
C GLU A 247 -33.12 -11.62 -2.53
N VAL A 248 -34.41 -11.60 -2.19
CA VAL A 248 -35.50 -11.67 -3.16
C VAL A 248 -35.49 -10.45 -4.09
N GLN A 249 -35.41 -9.23 -3.53
CA GLN A 249 -35.37 -7.99 -4.32
C GLN A 249 -34.09 -7.92 -5.18
N ARG A 250 -32.93 -8.33 -4.65
CA ARG A 250 -31.65 -8.43 -5.39
C ARG A 250 -31.79 -9.37 -6.60
N THR A 251 -32.43 -10.53 -6.42
CA THR A 251 -32.69 -11.49 -7.49
C THR A 251 -33.62 -10.91 -8.55
N GLN A 252 -34.75 -10.31 -8.13
CA GLN A 252 -35.73 -9.69 -9.03
C GLN A 252 -35.14 -8.55 -9.87
N ILE A 253 -34.33 -7.68 -9.27
CA ILE A 253 -33.61 -6.61 -9.98
C ILE A 253 -32.58 -7.21 -10.96
N SER A 254 -31.80 -8.20 -10.52
CA SER A 254 -30.82 -8.89 -11.37
C SER A 254 -31.48 -9.54 -12.59
N ASP A 255 -32.61 -10.21 -12.41
CA ASP A 255 -33.34 -10.87 -13.49
C ASP A 255 -34.03 -9.87 -14.43
N HIS A 256 -34.57 -8.77 -13.92
CA HIS A 256 -35.08 -7.66 -14.74
C HIS A 256 -33.99 -7.12 -15.69
N MET A 257 -32.79 -6.80 -15.19
CA MET A 257 -31.71 -6.28 -16.03
C MET A 257 -31.14 -7.32 -17.04
N LYS A 258 -31.35 -8.63 -16.78
CA LYS A 258 -31.05 -9.71 -17.75
C LYS A 258 -32.11 -9.84 -18.84
N THR A 259 -33.39 -9.63 -18.53
CA THR A 259 -34.48 -9.79 -19.51
C THR A 259 -34.60 -8.61 -20.46
N THR A 260 -34.31 -7.39 -20.00
CA THR A 260 -34.39 -6.17 -20.81
C THR A 260 -33.18 -6.02 -21.77
N GLY A 261 -32.00 -6.48 -21.37
CA GLY A 261 -30.74 -6.36 -22.14
C GLY A 261 -30.69 -7.13 -23.47
N GLN A 262 -29.81 -6.70 -24.38
CA GLN A 262 -29.61 -7.39 -25.66
C GLN A 262 -28.68 -8.62 -25.56
N HIS A 263 -27.85 -8.71 -24.52
CA HIS A 263 -26.90 -9.81 -24.32
C HIS A 263 -26.94 -10.41 -22.90
N SER A 264 -27.07 -11.73 -22.79
CA SER A 264 -27.17 -12.46 -21.51
C SER A 264 -25.96 -12.34 -20.58
N PHE A 265 -24.80 -11.92 -21.10
CA PHE A 265 -23.56 -11.74 -20.34
C PHE A 265 -23.23 -10.27 -20.03
N ARG A 266 -24.01 -9.32 -20.55
CA ARG A 266 -23.89 -7.88 -20.30
C ARG A 266 -25.29 -7.29 -20.13
N PRO A 267 -25.88 -7.38 -18.93
CA PRO A 267 -27.20 -6.84 -18.66
C PRO A 267 -27.25 -5.32 -18.87
N SER A 268 -28.46 -4.79 -19.00
CA SER A 268 -28.68 -3.41 -19.43
C SER A 268 -29.65 -2.68 -18.51
N TYR A 269 -29.34 -1.40 -18.29
CA TYR A 269 -30.04 -0.52 -17.36
C TYR A 269 -31.08 0.27 -18.17
N TYR A 270 -32.18 -0.41 -18.52
CA TYR A 270 -33.24 0.13 -19.37
C TYR A 270 -34.51 0.39 -18.55
N ASP A 271 -35.10 1.56 -18.77
CA ASP A 271 -36.27 2.10 -18.03
C ASP A 271 -36.06 2.22 -16.51
N SER A 272 -37.12 2.56 -15.78
CA SER A 272 -37.19 2.46 -14.32
C SER A 272 -37.66 1.07 -13.85
N TYR A 273 -37.35 0.73 -12.59
CA TYR A 273 -37.81 -0.50 -11.95
C TYR A 273 -38.66 -0.19 -10.72
N THR A 274 -39.92 -0.61 -10.72
CA THR A 274 -40.81 -0.48 -9.55
C THR A 274 -40.47 -1.53 -8.49
N LEU A 275 -39.73 -1.12 -7.46
CA LEU A 275 -39.40 -1.93 -6.29
C LEU A 275 -40.53 -1.85 -5.25
N SER A 276 -41.16 -2.98 -4.95
CA SER A 276 -42.01 -3.11 -3.76
C SER A 276 -41.16 -3.20 -2.50
N LEU A 277 -41.43 -2.33 -1.52
CA LEU A 277 -40.78 -2.33 -0.22
C LEU A 277 -41.52 -3.24 0.78
N THR A 278 -40.80 -3.79 1.76
CA THR A 278 -41.41 -4.46 2.91
C THR A 278 -41.98 -3.42 3.90
N PRO A 279 -42.89 -3.81 4.80
CA PRO A 279 -43.40 -2.90 5.84
C PRO A 279 -42.29 -2.30 6.72
N GLU A 280 -41.23 -3.06 6.97
CA GLU A 280 -40.05 -2.63 7.73
C GLU A 280 -39.23 -1.61 6.95
N GLN A 281 -39.01 -1.82 5.64
CA GLN A 281 -38.37 -0.85 4.75
C GLN A 281 -39.19 0.45 4.66
N TRP A 282 -40.52 0.35 4.53
CA TRP A 282 -41.42 1.52 4.49
C TRP A 282 -41.40 2.32 5.82
N ALA A 283 -41.39 1.61 6.96
CA ALA A 283 -41.27 2.23 8.27
C ALA A 283 -39.90 2.89 8.49
N ALA A 284 -38.80 2.26 8.04
CA ALA A 284 -37.44 2.80 8.15
C ALA A 284 -37.27 4.14 7.41
N ILE A 285 -37.89 4.28 6.22
CA ILE A 285 -37.91 5.56 5.48
C ILE A 285 -38.96 6.55 5.99
N LYS A 286 -39.67 6.22 7.08
CA LYS A 286 -40.77 7.01 7.70
C LYS A 286 -41.91 7.32 6.71
N GLY A 287 -42.23 6.39 5.80
CA GLY A 287 -43.32 6.55 4.84
C GLY A 287 -44.70 6.63 5.51
N ASP A 288 -45.69 7.20 4.81
CA ASP A 288 -47.04 7.37 5.38
C ASP A 288 -47.64 6.00 5.77
N ILE A 289 -47.94 5.86 7.06
CA ILE A 289 -48.52 4.66 7.69
C ILE A 289 -49.91 4.29 7.14
N ASN A 290 -50.60 5.24 6.50
CA ASN A 290 -51.89 5.03 5.87
C ASN A 290 -51.76 4.42 4.45
N THR A 291 -50.54 4.28 3.92
CA THR A 291 -50.29 3.73 2.58
C THR A 291 -50.51 2.22 2.55
N PRO A 292 -51.46 1.68 1.76
CA PRO A 292 -51.66 0.23 1.63
C PRO A 292 -50.40 -0.45 1.07
N ALA A 293 -50.09 -1.67 1.52
CA ALA A 293 -48.87 -2.40 1.13
C ALA A 293 -48.67 -2.50 -0.39
N GLU A 294 -49.76 -2.66 -1.16
CA GLU A 294 -49.77 -2.65 -2.63
C GLU A 294 -49.22 -1.36 -3.28
N ARG A 295 -49.08 -0.28 -2.49
CA ARG A 295 -48.60 1.05 -2.90
C ARG A 295 -47.33 1.48 -2.16
N GLN A 296 -46.77 0.61 -1.31
CA GLN A 296 -45.48 0.84 -0.65
C GLN A 296 -44.34 0.51 -1.62
N VAL A 297 -44.25 1.31 -2.69
CA VAL A 297 -43.34 1.07 -3.84
C VAL A 297 -42.43 2.28 -4.08
N VAL A 298 -41.26 2.03 -4.66
CA VAL A 298 -40.31 3.05 -5.12
C VAL A 298 -39.90 2.76 -6.56
N GLU A 299 -39.95 3.76 -7.41
CA GLU A 299 -39.50 3.69 -8.80
C GLU A 299 -37.99 3.95 -8.90
N LEU A 300 -37.17 2.89 -9.01
CA LEU A 300 -35.72 2.99 -9.16
C LEU A 300 -35.34 3.52 -10.54
N ASN A 301 -34.45 4.51 -10.60
CA ASN A 301 -33.99 5.08 -11.87
C ASN A 301 -32.74 4.38 -12.44
N ILE A 302 -32.40 4.69 -13.70
CA ILE A 302 -31.28 4.08 -14.44
C ILE A 302 -29.93 4.25 -13.71
N ALA A 303 -29.69 5.39 -13.05
CA ALA A 303 -28.45 5.62 -12.30
C ALA A 303 -28.40 4.78 -11.01
N GLN A 304 -29.52 4.62 -10.30
CA GLN A 304 -29.63 3.67 -9.17
C GLN A 304 -29.39 2.23 -9.64
N LEU A 305 -30.01 1.80 -10.74
CA LEU A 305 -29.83 0.46 -11.31
C LEU A 305 -28.38 0.19 -11.77
N LYS A 306 -27.72 1.15 -12.41
CA LYS A 306 -26.29 1.05 -12.80
C LYS A 306 -25.35 0.88 -11.60
N ASN A 307 -25.71 1.46 -10.45
CA ASN A 307 -24.91 1.37 -9.23
C ASN A 307 -25.17 0.09 -8.41
N ILE A 308 -26.42 -0.40 -8.36
CA ILE A 308 -26.81 -1.62 -7.64
C ILE A 308 -26.17 -2.89 -8.25
N HIS A 309 -25.69 -2.86 -9.50
CA HIS A 309 -25.33 -4.05 -10.26
C HIS A 309 -23.81 -4.39 -10.27
N PRO A 310 -23.39 -5.66 -10.02
CA PRO A 310 -21.97 -6.01 -9.76
C PRO A 310 -20.96 -5.85 -10.90
N VAL A 311 -21.39 -5.58 -12.14
CA VAL A 311 -20.51 -5.61 -13.33
C VAL A 311 -19.96 -4.21 -13.69
N ASN A 312 -20.17 -3.21 -12.85
CA ASN A 312 -19.57 -1.88 -13.03
C ASN A 312 -18.09 -1.88 -12.58
N HIS A 313 -17.19 -2.28 -13.48
CA HIS A 313 -15.77 -2.57 -13.20
C HIS A 313 -14.94 -1.47 -12.51
N GLY A 314 -15.44 -0.24 -12.39
CA GLY A 314 -14.71 0.90 -11.81
C GLY A 314 -14.97 1.22 -10.33
N ARG A 315 -15.95 0.59 -9.67
CA ARG A 315 -16.29 0.87 -8.25
C ARG A 315 -16.65 -0.41 -7.49
N GLY A 316 -16.45 -0.40 -6.17
CA GLY A 316 -17.00 -1.44 -5.29
C GLY A 316 -18.53 -1.41 -5.33
N MET A 317 -19.18 -2.56 -5.13
CA MET A 317 -20.64 -2.57 -4.96
C MET A 317 -21.01 -1.78 -3.71
N THR A 318 -22.07 -0.97 -3.75
CA THR A 318 -22.59 -0.27 -2.57
C THR A 318 -23.37 -1.21 -1.63
N ASN A 319 -22.82 -2.39 -1.29
CA ASN A 319 -23.40 -3.39 -0.38
C ASN A 319 -24.90 -3.70 -0.63
N TRP A 320 -25.34 -3.64 -1.88
CA TRP A 320 -26.75 -3.79 -2.30
C TRP A 320 -27.74 -2.82 -1.62
N GLN A 321 -27.27 -1.67 -1.16
CA GLN A 321 -28.08 -0.54 -0.72
C GLN A 321 -28.03 0.61 -1.73
N PHE A 322 -29.07 1.44 -1.73
CA PHE A 322 -29.15 2.67 -2.51
C PHE A 322 -29.89 3.75 -1.72
N ARG A 323 -29.63 5.01 -2.07
CA ARG A 323 -30.30 6.18 -1.51
C ARG A 323 -31.52 6.57 -2.37
N LEU A 324 -32.62 6.91 -1.69
CA LEU A 324 -33.82 7.51 -2.29
C LEU A 324 -33.54 8.95 -2.70
N THR A 325 -33.95 9.33 -3.91
CA THR A 325 -33.96 10.74 -4.32
C THR A 325 -34.93 11.55 -3.47
N THR A 326 -34.74 12.86 -3.44
CA THR A 326 -35.63 13.81 -2.74
C THR A 326 -37.08 13.60 -3.17
N GLN A 327 -37.29 13.38 -4.48
CA GLN A 327 -38.60 13.08 -5.05
C GLN A 327 -39.17 11.75 -4.55
N GLN A 328 -38.39 10.66 -4.56
CA GLN A 328 -38.82 9.34 -4.08
C GLN A 328 -39.20 9.38 -2.58
N LEU A 329 -38.39 10.05 -1.76
CA LEU A 329 -38.65 10.21 -0.33
C LEU A 329 -39.93 11.03 -0.07
N ALA A 330 -40.10 12.15 -0.77
CA ALA A 330 -41.29 12.99 -0.67
C ALA A 330 -42.56 12.30 -1.22
N GLN A 331 -42.43 11.41 -2.21
CA GLN A 331 -43.53 10.55 -2.64
C GLN A 331 -44.01 9.63 -1.51
N ALA A 332 -43.07 8.97 -0.81
CA ALA A 332 -43.35 8.05 0.29
C ALA A 332 -43.88 8.72 1.57
N ARG A 333 -43.38 9.91 1.93
CA ARG A 333 -43.83 10.64 3.14
C ARG A 333 -45.01 11.58 2.93
N GLY A 334 -45.13 12.16 1.73
CA GLY A 334 -46.10 13.24 1.45
C GLY A 334 -45.56 14.66 1.62
N GLU A 335 -44.40 14.85 2.25
CA GLU A 335 -43.78 16.14 2.57
C GLU A 335 -42.35 16.28 2.01
N LEU A 336 -41.80 17.50 2.00
CA LEU A 336 -40.39 17.73 1.70
C LEU A 336 -39.52 17.44 2.92
N VAL A 337 -38.41 16.74 2.71
CA VAL A 337 -37.38 16.50 3.73
C VAL A 337 -36.04 17.00 3.22
N TYR A 338 -35.39 17.87 3.98
CA TYR A 338 -34.06 18.39 3.65
C TYR A 338 -33.02 17.36 4.13
N THR A 339 -32.27 16.80 3.19
CA THR A 339 -31.31 15.69 3.37
C THR A 339 -30.02 16.01 2.62
N GLN A 340 -28.96 15.22 2.85
CA GLN A 340 -27.72 15.34 2.06
C GLN A 340 -27.96 15.08 0.56
N GLN A 341 -28.88 14.16 0.22
CA GLN A 341 -29.38 13.92 -1.14
C GLN A 341 -29.83 15.20 -1.85
N LEU A 342 -30.58 16.07 -1.17
CA LEU A 342 -31.07 17.34 -1.74
C LEU A 342 -29.92 18.29 -2.07
N VAL A 343 -28.84 18.29 -1.29
CA VAL A 343 -27.62 19.04 -1.59
C VAL A 343 -26.95 18.51 -2.85
N ILE A 344 -26.80 17.18 -3.00
CA ILE A 344 -26.19 16.54 -4.17
C ILE A 344 -27.05 16.74 -5.43
N GLU A 345 -28.38 16.63 -5.31
CA GLU A 345 -29.32 16.93 -6.40
C GLU A 345 -29.24 18.40 -6.84
N LEU A 346 -29.18 19.37 -5.92
CA LEU A 346 -29.00 20.79 -6.26
C LEU A 346 -27.60 21.06 -6.86
N ALA A 347 -26.56 20.43 -6.33
CA ALA A 347 -25.20 20.53 -6.84
C ALA A 347 -25.10 20.03 -8.30
N SER A 348 -25.83 18.96 -8.65
CA SER A 348 -25.87 18.45 -10.02
C SER A 348 -26.55 19.42 -11.01
N ILE A 349 -27.50 20.25 -10.57
CA ILE A 349 -28.07 21.34 -11.37
C ILE A 349 -27.01 22.42 -11.59
N TYR A 350 -26.35 22.88 -10.52
CA TYR A 350 -25.29 23.88 -10.60
C TYR A 350 -24.13 23.41 -11.47
N GLN A 351 -23.67 22.16 -11.35
CA GLN A 351 -22.60 21.58 -12.16
C GLN A 351 -22.90 21.66 -13.67
N GLN A 352 -24.17 21.51 -14.06
CA GLN A 352 -24.61 21.64 -15.46
C GLN A 352 -24.76 23.11 -15.91
N MET A 353 -24.76 24.09 -15.00
CA MET A 353 -24.76 25.53 -15.31
C MET A 353 -23.35 26.09 -15.59
N PHE A 354 -22.28 25.37 -15.21
CA PHE A 354 -20.88 25.80 -15.39
C PHE A 354 -20.24 25.43 -16.74
N GLY A 355 -20.75 24.38 -17.39
CA GLY A 355 -20.09 23.70 -18.52
C GLY A 355 -19.70 24.63 -19.68
N LYS A 356 -18.44 24.54 -20.14
CA LYS A 356 -17.93 25.33 -21.28
C LYS A 356 -16.81 24.63 -22.05
N GLU A 357 -17.15 23.60 -22.80
CA GLU A 357 -16.35 23.15 -23.95
C GLU A 357 -17.27 22.76 -25.13
N GLU A 358 -16.77 22.86 -26.37
CA GLU A 358 -17.24 21.96 -27.44
C GLU A 358 -16.77 20.54 -27.06
N GLU A 359 -17.49 19.84 -26.18
CA GLU A 359 -17.33 18.38 -26.09
C GLU A 359 -17.52 17.79 -27.51
N LYS A 360 -16.61 16.88 -27.88
CA LYS A 360 -16.50 16.35 -29.24
C LYS A 360 -16.68 14.84 -29.21
N LEU A 361 -17.79 14.36 -29.74
CA LEU A 361 -18.03 12.92 -29.86
C LEU A 361 -17.19 12.37 -31.02
N THR A 362 -16.12 11.65 -30.69
CA THR A 362 -15.31 10.93 -31.65
C THR A 362 -16.10 9.74 -32.19
N LEU A 363 -16.24 9.63 -33.51
CA LEU A 363 -16.82 8.44 -34.14
C LEU A 363 -15.92 7.23 -33.91
N SER A 364 -16.51 6.10 -33.51
CA SER A 364 -15.79 4.83 -33.46
C SER A 364 -15.36 4.41 -34.87
N TRP A 365 -14.32 3.59 -34.99
CA TRP A 365 -13.83 3.11 -36.29
C TRP A 365 -14.93 2.48 -37.17
N SER A 366 -15.93 1.83 -36.56
CA SER A 366 -17.09 1.28 -37.25
C SER A 366 -18.01 2.38 -37.81
N GLN A 367 -18.36 3.37 -36.98
CA GLN A 367 -19.20 4.50 -37.37
C GLN A 367 -18.49 5.39 -38.41
N GLU A 368 -17.18 5.59 -38.26
CA GLU A 368 -16.34 6.35 -39.17
C GLU A 368 -16.20 5.67 -40.54
N SER A 369 -16.15 4.33 -40.56
CA SER A 369 -16.21 3.47 -41.76
C SER A 369 -17.59 3.51 -42.43
N ALA A 370 -18.68 3.47 -41.65
CA ALA A 370 -20.04 3.61 -42.17
C ALA A 370 -20.26 4.99 -42.81
N LEU A 371 -19.85 6.07 -42.15
CA LEU A 371 -19.93 7.44 -42.69
C LEU A 371 -19.03 7.63 -43.92
N LYS A 372 -17.83 7.01 -43.96
CA LYS A 372 -16.98 6.96 -45.16
C LYS A 372 -17.70 6.31 -46.34
N LYS A 373 -18.43 5.19 -46.11
CA LYS A 373 -19.21 4.52 -47.16
C LYS A 373 -20.41 5.34 -47.61
N HIS A 374 -21.15 5.99 -46.69
CA HIS A 374 -22.27 6.87 -47.01
C HIS A 374 -21.84 8.01 -47.95
N VAL A 375 -20.78 8.73 -47.59
CA VAL A 375 -20.22 9.83 -48.41
C VAL A 375 -19.67 9.32 -49.76
N ALA A 376 -19.06 8.13 -49.81
CA ALA A 376 -18.57 7.53 -51.05
C ALA A 376 -19.69 7.02 -51.98
N ILE A 377 -20.86 6.67 -51.45
CA ILE A 377 -22.06 6.34 -52.24
C ILE A 377 -22.68 7.63 -52.80
N ALA A 378 -22.65 8.73 -52.04
CA ALA A 378 -23.15 10.05 -52.48
C ALA A 378 -22.26 10.72 -53.55
N ASN A 379 -20.96 10.42 -53.61
CA ASN A 379 -20.09 10.84 -54.72
C ASN A 379 -19.05 9.74 -55.04
N PRO A 380 -19.28 8.92 -56.09
CA PRO A 380 -18.39 7.82 -56.47
C PRO A 380 -17.10 8.24 -57.22
N GLY A 381 -16.89 9.54 -57.47
CA GLY A 381 -15.56 10.08 -57.80
C GLY A 381 -15.28 10.48 -59.26
N ASP A 382 -16.08 11.37 -59.85
CA ASP A 382 -15.84 11.95 -61.19
C ASP A 382 -15.11 13.32 -61.17
N GLY A 383 -14.70 13.80 -59.99
CA GLY A 383 -14.02 15.10 -59.81
C GLY A 383 -14.95 16.28 -59.46
N GLU A 384 -16.26 16.06 -59.48
CA GLU A 384 -17.27 17.03 -59.01
C GLU A 384 -17.26 17.22 -57.48
N PRO A 385 -17.76 18.36 -56.95
CA PRO A 385 -17.85 18.61 -55.52
C PRO A 385 -18.58 17.51 -54.73
N THR A 386 -18.16 17.27 -53.49
CA THR A 386 -18.86 16.33 -52.59
C THR A 386 -20.23 16.91 -52.22
N ILE A 387 -21.29 16.24 -52.65
CA ILE A 387 -22.67 16.56 -52.28
C ILE A 387 -23.00 15.85 -50.96
N PHE A 388 -23.67 16.56 -50.06
CA PHE A 388 -24.13 16.06 -48.77
C PHE A 388 -25.64 16.36 -48.65
N ASP A 389 -26.46 15.67 -49.44
CA ASP A 389 -27.92 15.87 -49.49
C ASP A 389 -28.72 14.79 -48.76
N THR A 390 -28.09 13.65 -48.48
CA THR A 390 -28.70 12.47 -47.83
C THR A 390 -28.31 12.40 -46.36
N PRO A 391 -29.28 12.38 -45.42
CA PRO A 391 -28.99 12.29 -43.99
C PRO A 391 -28.38 10.93 -43.62
N PHE A 392 -27.64 10.90 -42.49
CA PHE A 392 -26.97 9.70 -41.99
C PHE A 392 -27.42 9.37 -40.57
N GLU A 393 -27.96 8.17 -40.36
CA GLU A 393 -28.37 7.70 -39.03
C GLU A 393 -27.18 7.16 -38.23
N LEU A 394 -26.74 7.91 -37.21
CA LEU A 394 -25.78 7.46 -36.22
C LEU A 394 -26.51 6.65 -35.13
N VAL A 395 -26.29 5.34 -35.11
CA VAL A 395 -26.87 4.44 -34.10
C VAL A 395 -25.93 4.27 -32.90
N LEU A 396 -26.45 4.54 -31.70
CA LEU A 396 -25.81 4.30 -30.40
C LEU A 396 -26.47 3.09 -29.72
N ASN A 397 -25.68 2.19 -29.13
CA ASN A 397 -26.20 0.96 -28.49
C ASN A 397 -25.29 0.39 -27.38
N ASP A 398 -25.82 -0.62 -26.68
CA ASP A 398 -25.18 -1.49 -25.68
C ASP A 398 -23.67 -1.82 -25.86
N ALA A 399 -23.16 -1.91 -27.10
CA ALA A 399 -21.76 -2.25 -27.36
C ALA A 399 -20.76 -1.16 -26.93
N TRP A 400 -21.23 0.08 -26.72
CA TRP A 400 -20.41 1.27 -26.45
C TRP A 400 -20.52 1.80 -25.01
N LYS A 401 -21.09 1.02 -24.08
CA LYS A 401 -21.03 1.27 -22.62
C LYS A 401 -19.57 1.49 -22.18
N GLY A 402 -19.33 2.44 -21.29
CA GLY A 402 -17.98 2.83 -20.85
C GLY A 402 -17.14 3.62 -21.88
N SER A 403 -17.73 4.08 -22.99
CA SER A 403 -17.07 4.99 -23.94
C SER A 403 -17.49 6.45 -23.74
N GLN A 404 -16.89 7.38 -24.49
CA GLN A 404 -17.27 8.80 -24.52
C GLN A 404 -18.77 9.07 -24.76
N TYR A 405 -19.52 8.12 -25.36
CA TYR A 405 -20.97 8.28 -25.52
C TYR A 405 -21.71 8.26 -24.18
N GLU A 406 -21.10 7.78 -23.09
CA GLU A 406 -21.61 7.98 -21.74
C GLU A 406 -21.69 9.46 -21.35
N HIS A 407 -20.89 10.38 -21.94
CA HIS A 407 -20.95 11.81 -21.61
C HIS A 407 -22.32 12.43 -21.96
N LEU A 408 -23.01 11.91 -22.98
CA LEU A 408 -24.37 12.33 -23.35
C LEU A 408 -25.40 12.06 -22.24
N GLY A 409 -25.21 11.02 -21.43
CA GLY A 409 -26.25 10.45 -20.56
C GLY A 409 -27.38 9.71 -21.32
N LEU A 410 -27.31 9.67 -22.65
CA LEU A 410 -28.30 9.02 -23.51
C LEU A 410 -27.98 7.53 -23.65
N PHE A 411 -28.47 6.75 -22.69
CA PHE A 411 -28.49 5.29 -22.74
C PHE A 411 -29.78 4.80 -23.40
N ASP A 412 -29.76 3.60 -24.00
CA ASP A 412 -30.80 3.10 -24.92
C ASP A 412 -32.24 3.31 -24.39
N ALA A 413 -33.12 3.80 -25.28
CA ALA A 413 -34.51 4.08 -24.96
C ALA A 413 -35.29 2.78 -24.74
N PHE A 414 -36.16 2.68 -23.74
CA PHE A 414 -37.01 1.50 -23.61
C PHE A 414 -38.11 1.47 -24.66
N ASP A 415 -38.27 0.33 -25.36
CA ASP A 415 -39.47 0.07 -26.17
C ASP A 415 -40.45 -0.86 -25.42
N PRO A 416 -41.64 -0.36 -25.04
CA PRO A 416 -42.64 -1.15 -24.33
C PRO A 416 -43.29 -2.26 -25.17
N ASN A 417 -43.07 -2.30 -26.50
CA ASN A 417 -43.62 -3.33 -27.38
C ASN A 417 -42.75 -4.59 -27.43
N SER A 418 -41.42 -4.43 -27.48
CA SER A 418 -40.45 -5.54 -27.46
C SER A 418 -39.96 -5.91 -26.05
N GLY A 419 -40.15 -5.02 -25.07
CA GLY A 419 -39.66 -5.19 -23.69
C GLY A 419 -38.14 -5.07 -23.56
N LYS A 420 -37.50 -4.36 -24.49
CA LYS A 420 -36.03 -4.23 -24.60
C LYS A 420 -35.60 -2.79 -24.87
N GLY A 421 -34.30 -2.55 -24.69
CA GLY A 421 -33.67 -1.30 -25.10
C GLY A 421 -33.57 -1.18 -26.62
N THR A 422 -34.02 -0.04 -27.10
CA THR A 422 -33.98 0.46 -28.47
C THR A 422 -32.80 1.42 -28.62
N PRO A 423 -31.93 1.21 -29.62
CA PRO A 423 -30.81 2.10 -29.90
C PRO A 423 -31.23 3.57 -29.99
N VAL A 424 -30.41 4.47 -29.43
CA VAL A 424 -30.59 5.90 -29.68
C VAL A 424 -30.05 6.20 -31.07
N THR A 425 -30.94 6.61 -31.98
CA THR A 425 -30.58 7.02 -33.34
C THR A 425 -30.52 8.54 -33.38
N TRP A 426 -29.39 9.08 -33.83
CA TRP A 426 -29.17 10.50 -34.10
C TRP A 426 -28.99 10.70 -35.61
N THR A 427 -29.95 11.38 -36.24
CA THR A 427 -29.94 11.65 -37.67
C THR A 427 -29.11 12.89 -37.96
N LEU A 428 -27.93 12.71 -38.56
CA LEU A 428 -27.07 13.80 -39.02
C LEU A 428 -27.61 14.38 -40.33
N SER A 429 -27.70 15.71 -40.43
CA SER A 429 -28.08 16.40 -41.66
C SER A 429 -26.93 16.45 -42.66
N GLY A 430 -27.24 16.88 -43.89
CA GLY A 430 -26.24 17.14 -44.93
C GLY A 430 -25.14 18.11 -44.49
N ASP A 431 -25.54 19.22 -43.86
CA ASP A 431 -24.63 20.26 -43.39
C ASP A 431 -23.73 19.77 -42.24
N ASP A 432 -24.24 18.90 -41.36
CA ASP A 432 -23.43 18.25 -40.31
C ASP A 432 -22.34 17.37 -40.91
N ILE A 433 -22.70 16.53 -41.89
CA ILE A 433 -21.75 15.63 -42.57
C ILE A 433 -20.68 16.46 -43.31
N ALA A 434 -21.09 17.57 -43.94
CA ALA A 434 -20.17 18.51 -44.58
C ALA A 434 -19.20 19.15 -43.56
N ALA A 435 -19.70 19.62 -42.41
CA ALA A 435 -18.88 20.23 -41.36
C ALA A 435 -17.86 19.24 -40.76
N ILE A 436 -18.28 18.00 -40.47
CA ILE A 436 -17.40 16.92 -39.99
C ILE A 436 -16.29 16.63 -41.01
N TYR A 437 -16.64 16.57 -42.31
CA TYR A 437 -15.70 16.29 -43.39
C TYR A 437 -14.66 17.40 -43.60
N GLN A 438 -15.07 18.68 -43.53
CA GLN A 438 -14.16 19.81 -43.65
C GLN A 438 -13.22 19.93 -42.44
N ARG A 439 -13.73 19.75 -41.21
CA ARG A 439 -12.90 19.72 -39.99
C ARG A 439 -11.83 18.63 -40.05
N HIS A 440 -12.18 17.42 -40.50
CA HIS A 440 -11.23 16.33 -40.69
C HIS A 440 -10.16 16.64 -41.76
N LYS A 441 -10.53 17.29 -42.88
CA LYS A 441 -9.55 17.77 -43.88
C LYS A 441 -8.58 18.80 -43.30
N GLN A 442 -9.06 19.71 -42.45
CA GLN A 442 -8.22 20.72 -41.80
C GLN A 442 -7.22 20.07 -40.82
N ALA A 443 -7.65 19.08 -40.05
CA ALA A 443 -6.78 18.35 -39.13
C ALA A 443 -5.66 17.57 -39.86
N VAL A 444 -6.02 16.80 -40.90
CA VAL A 444 -5.05 16.06 -41.74
C VAL A 444 -4.10 17.00 -42.50
N ALA A 445 -4.52 18.22 -42.82
CA ALA A 445 -3.65 19.23 -43.44
C ALA A 445 -2.71 19.94 -42.44
N ALA A 446 -2.99 19.86 -41.13
CA ALA A 446 -2.15 20.43 -40.08
C ALA A 446 -1.10 19.44 -39.55
N ASP A 447 -1.42 18.14 -39.51
CA ASP A 447 -0.57 17.06 -39.00
C ASP A 447 -0.76 15.78 -39.86
N PRO A 448 0.02 15.57 -40.93
CA PRO A 448 -0.24 14.51 -41.91
C PRO A 448 0.02 13.08 -41.43
N ASP A 449 0.92 12.88 -40.47
CA ASP A 449 1.42 11.55 -40.07
C ASP A 449 0.56 10.89 -38.98
N ASN A 450 -0.38 11.63 -38.40
CA ASN A 450 -1.12 11.27 -37.21
C ASN A 450 -2.55 10.78 -37.48
N ARG A 451 -3.12 9.99 -36.57
CA ARG A 451 -4.46 9.40 -36.74
C ARG A 451 -5.55 10.36 -36.27
N HIS A 452 -6.03 11.21 -37.19
CA HIS A 452 -7.18 12.10 -36.95
C HIS A 452 -8.52 11.35 -37.06
N PRO A 453 -9.23 11.04 -35.96
CA PRO A 453 -10.59 10.53 -36.07
C PRO A 453 -11.56 11.67 -36.44
N LYS A 454 -12.82 11.32 -36.70
CA LYS A 454 -13.87 12.30 -37.01
C LYS A 454 -14.69 12.61 -35.75
N TYR A 455 -14.94 13.89 -35.51
CA TYR A 455 -15.67 14.35 -34.33
C TYR A 455 -16.97 15.06 -34.72
N ILE A 456 -18.04 14.79 -33.98
CA ILE A 456 -19.30 15.54 -34.02
C ILE A 456 -19.27 16.57 -32.87
N PRO A 457 -19.52 17.87 -33.11
CA PRO A 457 -19.68 18.83 -32.03
C PRO A 457 -20.98 18.57 -31.27
N LEU A 458 -20.91 18.65 -29.95
CA LEU A 458 -22.12 18.74 -29.13
C LEU A 458 -22.59 20.19 -29.06
N PRO A 459 -23.91 20.47 -29.12
CA PRO A 459 -24.44 21.80 -28.89
C PRO A 459 -24.26 22.20 -27.42
N ASP A 460 -24.49 23.49 -27.12
CA ASP A 460 -24.43 24.02 -25.76
C ASP A 460 -25.32 23.21 -24.80
N ARG A 461 -24.69 22.39 -23.95
CA ARG A 461 -25.37 21.60 -22.92
C ARG A 461 -25.70 22.41 -21.67
N THR A 462 -25.21 23.65 -21.57
CA THR A 462 -25.26 24.45 -20.33
C THR A 462 -26.69 24.74 -19.93
N TRP A 463 -27.00 24.49 -18.65
CA TRP A 463 -28.27 24.88 -18.06
C TRP A 463 -28.27 26.40 -17.86
N PRO A 464 -29.20 27.16 -18.48
CA PRO A 464 -29.15 28.61 -18.49
C PRO A 464 -29.55 29.21 -17.13
N GLY A 465 -28.57 29.65 -16.34
CA GLY A 465 -28.72 30.18 -14.98
C GLY A 465 -29.55 31.47 -14.77
N GLY A 466 -30.57 31.75 -15.58
CA GLY A 466 -31.58 32.78 -15.37
C GLY A 466 -31.15 34.25 -15.51
N GLY A 467 -29.88 34.57 -15.28
CA GLY A 467 -29.41 35.94 -15.04
C GLY A 467 -29.47 36.33 -13.55
N GLU A 468 -29.34 35.35 -12.66
CA GLU A 468 -29.33 35.51 -11.20
C GLU A 468 -28.19 34.69 -10.58
N GLY A 469 -27.80 34.98 -9.33
CA GLY A 469 -26.77 34.19 -8.64
C GLY A 469 -27.27 32.78 -8.33
N MET A 470 -26.35 31.80 -8.25
CA MET A 470 -26.74 30.40 -8.03
C MET A 470 -27.51 30.21 -6.72
N GLN A 471 -27.13 30.93 -5.67
CA GLN A 471 -27.79 30.88 -4.36
C GLN A 471 -29.23 31.45 -4.43
N ASP A 472 -29.45 32.58 -5.12
CA ASP A 472 -30.78 33.16 -5.31
C ASP A 472 -31.70 32.21 -6.10
N LEU A 473 -31.19 31.66 -7.20
CA LEU A 473 -31.89 30.67 -8.02
C LEU A 473 -32.21 29.40 -7.21
N GLY A 474 -31.27 28.94 -6.38
CA GLY A 474 -31.46 27.79 -5.51
C GLY A 474 -32.50 28.02 -4.41
N ILE A 475 -32.52 29.19 -3.78
CA ILE A 475 -33.57 29.57 -2.80
C ILE A 475 -34.95 29.55 -3.47
N LYS A 476 -35.07 30.03 -4.72
CA LYS A 476 -36.32 29.93 -5.49
C LYS A 476 -36.70 28.47 -5.82
N ILE A 477 -35.72 27.64 -6.18
CA ILE A 477 -35.92 26.20 -6.42
C ILE A 477 -36.42 25.50 -5.16
N LEU A 478 -35.76 25.70 -4.02
CA LEU A 478 -36.17 25.14 -2.71
C LEU A 478 -37.57 25.62 -2.30
N THR A 479 -37.89 26.90 -2.53
CA THR A 479 -39.22 27.46 -2.27
C THR A 479 -40.30 26.83 -3.16
N SER A 480 -40.02 26.61 -4.44
CA SER A 480 -40.93 25.93 -5.38
C SER A 480 -41.08 24.44 -5.06
N LEU A 481 -39.99 23.78 -4.67
CA LEU A 481 -39.94 22.37 -4.27
C LEU A 481 -40.78 22.12 -3.02
N ASN A 482 -40.68 22.99 -2.01
CA ASN A 482 -41.49 22.92 -0.78
C ASN A 482 -43.00 23.01 -1.04
N ALA A 483 -43.43 23.62 -2.16
CA ALA A 483 -44.84 23.69 -2.55
C ALA A 483 -45.34 22.46 -3.32
N ARG A 484 -44.46 21.72 -4.02
CA ARG A 484 -44.81 20.53 -4.83
C ARG A 484 -43.69 19.47 -4.77
N PRO A 485 -43.40 18.87 -3.60
CA PRO A 485 -42.17 18.10 -3.39
C PRO A 485 -42.13 16.73 -4.09
N LYS A 486 -43.22 16.34 -4.78
CA LYS A 486 -43.30 15.10 -5.57
C LYS A 486 -42.89 15.29 -7.05
N GLU A 487 -42.60 16.52 -7.47
CA GLU A 487 -41.87 16.82 -8.72
C GLU A 487 -40.35 16.68 -8.51
N PRO A 488 -39.56 16.29 -9.53
CA PRO A 488 -38.11 16.24 -9.43
C PRO A 488 -37.50 17.65 -9.50
N ILE A 489 -36.38 17.88 -8.81
CA ILE A 489 -35.75 19.20 -8.63
C ILE A 489 -35.56 19.99 -9.94
N TRP A 490 -35.25 19.29 -11.04
CA TRP A 490 -35.01 19.91 -12.34
C TRP A 490 -36.25 20.57 -12.96
N LYS A 491 -37.46 20.10 -12.65
CA LYS A 491 -38.71 20.76 -13.09
C LYS A 491 -38.93 22.07 -12.35
N HIS A 492 -38.56 22.15 -11.07
CA HIS A 492 -38.61 23.41 -10.32
C HIS A 492 -37.60 24.43 -10.88
N TYR A 493 -36.39 23.99 -11.22
CA TYR A 493 -35.40 24.80 -11.94
C TYR A 493 -35.98 25.36 -13.25
N GLN A 494 -36.59 24.52 -14.10
CA GLN A 494 -37.16 24.96 -15.38
C GLN A 494 -38.25 26.03 -15.22
N GLN A 495 -38.97 26.03 -14.10
CA GLN A 495 -40.00 27.02 -13.80
C GLN A 495 -39.43 28.37 -13.33
N GLN A 496 -38.15 28.43 -12.94
CA GLN A 496 -37.49 29.68 -12.52
C GLN A 496 -36.71 30.36 -13.66
N VAL A 497 -36.26 29.62 -14.68
CA VAL A 497 -35.40 30.16 -15.75
C VAL A 497 -36.18 30.59 -16.98
N ALA A 498 -35.92 31.80 -17.47
CA ALA A 498 -36.65 32.41 -18.58
C ALA A 498 -36.32 31.84 -19.98
N SER A 499 -35.47 30.81 -20.07
CA SER A 499 -35.02 30.23 -21.34
C SER A 499 -34.96 28.71 -21.26
N THR A 500 -35.39 28.05 -22.34
CA THR A 500 -35.46 26.59 -22.45
C THR A 500 -34.06 25.97 -22.51
N VAL A 501 -33.82 24.94 -21.70
CA VAL A 501 -32.60 24.10 -21.78
C VAL A 501 -32.55 23.44 -23.17
N PRO A 502 -31.42 23.52 -23.92
CA PRO A 502 -31.32 22.92 -25.26
C PRO A 502 -31.55 21.40 -25.28
N THR A 503 -32.23 20.92 -26.33
CA THR A 503 -32.50 19.49 -26.62
C THR A 503 -32.39 19.25 -28.13
N HIS A 504 -32.00 18.05 -28.53
CA HIS A 504 -31.90 17.64 -29.93
C HIS A 504 -33.25 17.26 -30.52
N SER A 505 -33.62 17.84 -31.67
CA SER A 505 -34.73 17.36 -32.50
C SER A 505 -34.33 16.19 -33.40
N GLU A 506 -33.02 15.92 -33.50
CA GLU A 506 -32.39 14.98 -34.42
C GLU A 506 -32.31 13.56 -33.85
N MET A 507 -32.72 13.38 -32.59
CA MET A 507 -32.68 12.11 -31.85
C MET A 507 -34.08 11.51 -31.71
N ASN A 508 -34.16 10.18 -31.67
CA ASN A 508 -35.40 9.42 -31.43
C ASN A 508 -35.89 9.47 -29.96
N LEU A 509 -35.70 10.59 -29.26
CA LEU A 509 -36.03 10.81 -27.85
C LEU A 509 -36.75 12.15 -27.65
N SER A 510 -37.79 12.19 -26.82
CA SER A 510 -38.45 13.46 -26.47
C SER A 510 -37.54 14.39 -25.66
N SER A 511 -37.76 15.70 -25.77
CA SER A 511 -37.06 16.72 -24.99
C SER A 511 -37.07 16.43 -23.48
N GLU A 512 -38.19 15.94 -22.94
CA GLU A 512 -38.32 15.57 -21.53
C GLU A 512 -37.43 14.38 -21.14
N GLN A 513 -37.36 13.33 -21.96
CA GLN A 513 -36.45 12.20 -21.73
C GLN A 513 -34.98 12.65 -21.76
N GLN A 514 -34.60 13.46 -22.75
CA GLN A 514 -33.22 13.99 -22.87
C GLN A 514 -32.81 14.88 -21.68
N LEU A 515 -33.77 15.52 -21.00
CA LEU A 515 -33.52 16.33 -19.81
C LEU A 515 -33.41 15.46 -18.56
N LEU A 516 -34.34 14.52 -18.39
CA LEU A 516 -34.34 13.55 -17.29
C LEU A 516 -33.05 12.71 -17.28
N MET A 517 -32.63 12.21 -18.45
CA MET A 517 -31.41 11.41 -18.61
C MET A 517 -30.14 12.20 -18.28
N ARG A 518 -30.00 13.44 -18.76
CA ARG A 518 -28.87 14.33 -18.41
C ARG A 518 -28.81 14.60 -16.90
N GLN A 519 -29.97 14.89 -16.29
CA GLN A 519 -30.06 15.12 -14.85
C GLN A 519 -29.68 13.87 -14.05
N GLN A 520 -30.18 12.68 -14.42
CA GLN A 520 -29.84 11.42 -13.76
C GLN A 520 -28.35 11.07 -13.91
N ARG A 521 -27.74 11.36 -15.07
CA ARG A 521 -26.28 11.24 -15.25
C ARG A 521 -25.52 12.19 -14.32
N SER A 522 -25.87 13.47 -14.30
CA SER A 522 -25.13 14.46 -13.51
C SER A 522 -25.26 14.18 -12.01
N TRP A 523 -26.44 13.80 -11.53
CA TRP A 523 -26.64 13.37 -10.15
C TRP A 523 -25.86 12.08 -9.83
N GLY A 524 -26.01 11.02 -10.64
CA GLY A 524 -25.34 9.73 -10.41
C GLY A 524 -23.82 9.77 -10.52
N ALA A 525 -23.26 10.78 -11.18
CA ALA A 525 -21.82 11.05 -11.18
C ALA A 525 -21.32 11.57 -9.82
N LEU A 526 -22.13 12.40 -9.13
CA LEU A 526 -21.82 12.96 -7.81
C LEU A 526 -22.18 12.00 -6.67
N GLU A 527 -23.39 11.42 -6.69
CA GLU A 527 -23.92 10.56 -5.61
C GLU A 527 -23.01 9.36 -5.32
N TYR A 528 -22.44 8.78 -6.37
CA TYR A 528 -21.62 7.57 -6.30
C TYR A 528 -20.14 7.88 -6.52
N ALA A 529 -19.71 9.13 -6.31
CA ALA A 529 -18.34 9.58 -6.59
C ALA A 529 -17.30 8.87 -5.72
N ASN A 530 -16.38 8.15 -6.36
CA ASN A 530 -15.21 7.49 -5.75
C ASN A 530 -14.14 8.50 -5.31
N TYR A 531 -13.14 8.05 -4.54
CA TYR A 531 -12.16 8.93 -3.88
C TYR A 531 -11.48 9.94 -4.82
N PHE A 532 -11.06 9.49 -6.02
CA PHE A 532 -10.41 10.34 -7.04
C PHE A 532 -11.32 11.35 -7.75
N HIS A 533 -12.62 11.42 -7.47
CA HIS A 533 -13.50 12.37 -8.14
C HIS A 533 -13.16 13.81 -7.72
N PRO A 534 -13.00 14.79 -8.65
CA PRO A 534 -12.55 16.15 -8.31
C PRO A 534 -13.41 16.93 -7.30
N LEU A 535 -14.63 16.45 -7.00
CA LEU A 535 -15.53 17.02 -5.99
C LEU A 535 -15.71 16.13 -4.74
N LYS A 536 -14.91 15.06 -4.56
CA LYS A 536 -15.07 14.12 -3.43
C LYS A 536 -14.93 14.85 -2.09
N ASN A 537 -13.90 15.68 -1.90
CA ASN A 537 -13.72 16.43 -0.67
C ASN A 537 -14.93 17.35 -0.36
N SER A 538 -15.45 18.06 -1.36
CA SER A 538 -16.68 18.85 -1.22
C SER A 538 -17.93 18.02 -0.88
N LEU A 539 -18.03 16.79 -1.43
CA LEU A 539 -19.06 15.83 -1.06
C LEU A 539 -18.90 15.31 0.38
N MET A 540 -17.66 15.08 0.85
CA MET A 540 -17.40 14.77 2.26
C MET A 540 -17.86 15.93 3.16
N GLY A 541 -17.66 17.17 2.71
CA GLY A 541 -18.03 18.41 3.42
C GLY A 541 -19.52 18.62 3.72
N ILE A 542 -20.43 17.83 3.14
CA ILE A 542 -21.86 17.85 3.47
C ILE A 542 -22.18 17.07 4.77
N ALA A 543 -21.23 16.24 5.23
CA ALA A 543 -21.40 15.34 6.36
C ALA A 543 -20.82 15.90 7.66
N PRO A 544 -21.49 15.68 8.80
CA PRO A 544 -21.07 16.27 10.07
C PRO A 544 -19.75 15.69 10.56
N GLU A 545 -18.98 16.52 11.26
CA GLU A 545 -17.72 16.14 11.88
C GLU A 545 -18.00 15.48 13.23
N MET A 546 -17.54 14.23 13.34
CA MET A 546 -17.57 13.43 14.57
C MET A 546 -16.19 13.46 15.20
N HIS A 547 -16.17 13.56 16.53
CA HIS A 547 -14.94 13.76 17.30
C HIS A 547 -14.72 12.54 18.20
N LEU A 548 -13.59 11.85 17.99
CA LEU A 548 -13.11 10.81 18.88
C LEU A 548 -11.83 11.29 19.57
N LYS A 549 -11.91 11.57 20.87
CA LYS A 549 -10.76 11.97 21.68
C LYS A 549 -10.07 10.71 22.22
N ILE A 550 -8.75 10.65 22.14
CA ILE A 550 -7.96 9.51 22.63
C ILE A 550 -6.79 9.97 23.51
N SER A 551 -6.34 9.08 24.39
CA SER A 551 -5.28 9.31 25.38
C SER A 551 -4.39 8.07 25.45
N GLY A 552 -3.08 8.21 25.26
CA GLY A 552 -2.17 7.07 25.10
C GLY A 552 -0.71 7.38 25.40
N ARG A 553 0.17 6.38 25.21
CA ARG A 553 1.59 6.43 25.62
C ARG A 553 2.51 5.72 24.62
N PHE A 554 3.80 6.03 24.71
CA PHE A 554 4.90 5.41 23.96
C PHE A 554 6.17 5.40 24.83
N PRO A 555 7.18 4.55 24.51
CA PRO A 555 8.39 4.41 25.34
C PRO A 555 9.11 5.74 25.57
N ALA A 556 9.61 5.94 26.78
CA ALA A 556 10.23 7.21 27.21
C ALA A 556 11.59 7.49 26.54
N GLU A 557 12.13 6.51 25.81
CA GLU A 557 13.35 6.59 25.03
C GLU A 557 13.17 7.38 23.71
N LEU A 558 11.94 7.61 23.25
CA LEU A 558 11.63 8.41 22.06
C LEU A 558 11.66 9.91 22.42
N GLU A 559 12.85 10.51 22.42
CA GLU A 559 13.06 11.89 22.88
C GLU A 559 12.36 12.96 22.01
N GLU A 560 12.38 12.81 20.67
CA GLU A 560 11.83 13.77 19.70
C GLU A 560 10.57 13.22 19.01
N ALA A 561 9.67 12.65 19.82
CA ALA A 561 8.45 11.99 19.39
C ALA A 561 7.40 12.95 18.81
N ALA A 562 6.94 12.65 17.59
CA ALA A 562 5.74 13.20 16.97
C ALA A 562 4.72 12.09 16.68
N VAL A 563 3.43 12.40 16.80
CA VAL A 563 2.33 11.43 16.64
C VAL A 563 1.42 11.80 15.48
N GLU A 564 1.18 10.80 14.64
CA GLU A 564 0.35 10.84 13.43
C GLU A 564 -0.69 9.73 13.52
N VAL A 565 -1.83 9.88 12.84
CA VAL A 565 -2.79 8.79 12.63
C VAL A 565 -3.03 8.61 11.15
N VAL A 566 -2.94 7.38 10.68
CA VAL A 566 -3.12 7.02 9.27
C VAL A 566 -4.40 6.20 9.11
N LEU A 567 -5.14 6.49 8.05
CA LEU A 567 -6.40 5.84 7.68
C LEU A 567 -6.20 4.99 6.42
N GLY A 568 -6.65 3.73 6.45
CA GLY A 568 -6.37 2.75 5.39
C GLY A 568 -6.82 3.12 3.97
N SER A 569 -7.80 4.00 3.79
CA SER A 569 -8.28 4.42 2.45
C SER A 569 -7.55 5.63 1.86
N ARG A 570 -6.92 6.50 2.66
CA ARG A 570 -6.36 7.76 2.17
C ARG A 570 -4.99 7.54 1.52
N ILE A 571 -4.92 7.78 0.21
CA ILE A 571 -3.74 7.58 -0.64
C ILE A 571 -3.33 8.87 -1.35
N ASN A 572 -2.03 9.03 -1.58
CA ASN A 572 -1.42 10.27 -2.09
C ASN A 572 -1.51 10.46 -3.64
N LYS A 573 -1.87 9.43 -4.42
CA LYS A 573 -1.88 9.48 -5.89
C LYS A 573 -3.09 8.82 -6.54
N SER A 574 -3.47 9.31 -7.73
CA SER A 574 -4.60 8.78 -8.49
C SER A 574 -4.22 7.62 -9.42
N LYS A 575 -5.21 6.79 -9.75
CA LYS A 575 -5.06 5.63 -10.63
C LYS A 575 -4.64 5.99 -12.06
N ASP A 576 -5.02 7.17 -12.56
CA ASP A 576 -4.80 7.55 -13.97
C ASP A 576 -3.36 8.01 -14.25
N GLU A 577 -2.54 8.26 -13.21
CA GLU A 577 -1.08 8.43 -13.36
C GLU A 577 -0.33 7.09 -13.51
N ASP A 578 -0.91 5.97 -13.06
CA ASP A 578 -0.38 4.62 -13.29
C ASP A 578 -1.29 3.86 -14.26
N TYR A 579 -0.98 4.01 -15.55
CA TYR A 579 -1.68 3.42 -16.72
C TYR A 579 -1.96 1.89 -16.61
N TYR A 580 -1.33 1.18 -15.67
CA TYR A 580 -1.54 -0.26 -15.47
C TYR A 580 -2.01 -0.65 -14.05
N GLY A 581 -2.01 0.25 -13.07
CA GLY A 581 -2.31 -0.06 -11.66
C GLY A 581 -1.36 -1.13 -11.08
N ARG A 582 -0.05 -0.93 -11.25
CA ARG A 582 1.02 -1.90 -10.94
C ARG A 582 1.89 -1.55 -9.74
N GLN A 583 1.56 -0.51 -8.99
CA GLN A 583 2.21 -0.18 -7.71
C GLN A 583 1.19 -0.21 -6.55
N PRO A 584 1.59 -0.63 -5.34
CA PRO A 584 0.80 -0.30 -4.14
C PRO A 584 0.69 1.23 -4.03
N ILE A 585 -0.52 1.74 -3.78
CA ILE A 585 -0.91 3.08 -4.24
C ILE A 585 -0.42 4.19 -3.30
N GLY A 586 0.88 4.50 -3.40
CA GLY A 586 1.53 5.60 -2.70
C GLY A 586 1.74 5.37 -1.20
N ARG A 587 2.21 6.42 -0.51
CA ARG A 587 2.16 6.46 0.96
C ARG A 587 0.76 6.90 1.36
N HIS A 588 0.22 6.28 2.40
CA HIS A 588 -1.02 6.75 3.02
C HIS A 588 -0.78 8.05 3.79
N GLU A 589 -1.70 9.01 3.66
CA GLU A 589 -1.55 10.30 4.33
C GLU A 589 -2.09 10.29 5.77
N PRO A 590 -1.40 10.93 6.72
CA PRO A 590 -1.95 11.22 8.04
C PRO A 590 -3.24 12.07 7.94
N ILE A 591 -4.24 11.72 8.74
CA ILE A 591 -5.44 12.53 8.91
C ILE A 591 -5.16 13.73 9.81
N THR A 592 -5.81 14.86 9.53
CA THR A 592 -5.71 16.07 10.35
C THR A 592 -6.29 15.84 11.74
N LEU A 593 -5.45 15.94 12.78
CA LEU A 593 -5.79 15.82 14.19
C LEU A 593 -6.08 17.19 14.81
N ILE A 594 -6.75 17.21 15.98
CA ILE A 594 -6.99 18.41 16.78
C ILE A 594 -6.23 18.30 18.11
N THR A 595 -5.37 19.28 18.42
CA THR A 595 -4.62 19.35 19.69
C THR A 595 -5.53 19.73 20.87
N ARG A 596 -5.01 19.60 22.11
CA ARG A 596 -5.71 20.07 23.32
C ARG A 596 -6.06 21.56 23.30
N ASP A 597 -5.32 22.37 22.53
CA ASP A 597 -5.55 23.81 22.36
C ASP A 597 -6.50 24.15 21.20
N GLY A 598 -7.03 23.13 20.50
CA GLY A 598 -7.98 23.28 19.38
C GLY A 598 -7.33 23.49 18.00
N LEU A 599 -5.99 23.56 17.93
CA LEU A 599 -5.25 23.69 16.67
C LEU A 599 -5.37 22.41 15.83
N ARG A 600 -5.44 22.54 14.50
CA ARG A 600 -5.32 21.40 13.59
C ARG A 600 -3.87 21.13 13.20
N LYS A 601 -3.49 19.86 13.08
CA LYS A 601 -2.18 19.41 12.56
C LYS A 601 -2.28 18.01 11.95
N LYS A 602 -1.57 17.73 10.85
CA LYS A 602 -1.38 16.35 10.35
C LYS A 602 -0.42 15.52 11.24
N SER A 603 0.50 16.16 11.95
CA SER A 603 1.47 15.54 12.88
C SER A 603 1.60 16.39 14.15
N ILE A 604 1.50 15.79 15.33
CA ILE A 604 1.55 16.50 16.63
C ILE A 604 2.87 16.18 17.34
N ASP A 605 3.69 17.20 17.53
CA ASP A 605 4.92 17.16 18.33
C ASP A 605 4.61 16.96 19.83
N TYR A 606 5.24 15.96 20.43
CA TYR A 606 5.21 15.62 21.85
C TYR A 606 6.62 15.52 22.46
N THR A 607 7.65 16.07 21.81
CA THR A 607 9.07 16.07 22.23
C THR A 607 9.24 16.27 23.74
N GLY A 608 9.99 15.37 24.39
CA GLY A 608 10.21 15.37 25.84
C GLY A 608 9.04 14.86 26.71
N ASN A 609 7.98 14.32 26.13
CA ASN A 609 6.89 13.61 26.80
C ASN A 609 6.85 12.14 26.35
N ASN A 610 6.27 11.26 27.16
CA ASN A 610 6.05 9.84 26.81
C ASN A 610 4.55 9.49 26.62
N GLY A 611 3.74 10.49 26.27
CA GLY A 611 2.28 10.39 26.22
C GLY A 611 1.65 11.38 25.25
N PHE A 612 0.59 10.93 24.57
CA PHE A 612 -0.18 11.72 23.61
C PHE A 612 -1.64 11.84 24.01
N SER A 613 -2.30 12.90 23.55
CA SER A 613 -3.73 13.11 23.76
C SER A 613 -4.24 14.19 22.82
N PHE A 614 -5.16 13.80 21.94
CA PHE A 614 -5.70 14.60 20.84
C PHE A 614 -7.09 14.09 20.43
N THR A 615 -7.77 14.83 19.56
CA THR A 615 -9.05 14.43 18.98
C THR A 615 -8.90 14.14 17.48
N ILE A 616 -9.45 13.01 17.06
CA ILE A 616 -9.60 12.58 15.66
C ILE A 616 -10.94 13.14 15.13
N PRO A 617 -10.95 13.96 14.07
CA PRO A 617 -12.15 14.50 13.44
C PRO A 617 -12.45 13.84 12.09
N LEU A 618 -13.27 12.79 12.06
CA LEU A 618 -13.75 12.19 10.80
C LEU A 618 -15.17 12.66 10.46
N ARG A 619 -15.54 12.66 9.17
CA ARG A 619 -16.89 13.04 8.74
C ARG A 619 -17.80 11.83 8.63
N ASN A 620 -18.98 11.89 9.26
CA ASN A 620 -19.96 10.81 9.22
C ASN A 620 -20.73 10.84 7.90
N ILE A 621 -20.02 10.53 6.82
CA ILE A 621 -20.54 10.44 5.46
C ILE A 621 -21.66 9.40 5.46
N ASP A 622 -22.77 9.76 4.83
CA ASP A 622 -23.94 8.91 4.63
C ASP A 622 -24.62 8.29 5.87
N ASN A 623 -24.17 8.64 7.08
CA ASN A 623 -24.46 7.99 8.37
C ASN A 623 -23.81 6.60 8.51
N ASN A 624 -22.54 6.47 8.10
CA ASN A 624 -21.76 5.25 8.29
C ASN A 624 -21.44 4.92 9.76
N LEU A 625 -21.29 5.93 10.62
CA LEU A 625 -21.05 5.73 12.05
C LEU A 625 -22.14 4.85 12.67
N GLU A 626 -23.42 5.18 12.47
CA GLU A 626 -24.54 4.42 13.03
C GLU A 626 -24.92 3.17 12.20
N ARG A 627 -24.12 2.84 11.18
CA ARG A 627 -24.22 1.59 10.41
C ARG A 627 -23.13 0.57 10.76
N CYS A 628 -22.05 1.03 11.39
CA CYS A 628 -20.81 0.32 11.73
C CYS A 628 -20.72 -1.15 11.28
N ALA A 629 -20.04 -1.37 10.17
CA ALA A 629 -19.88 -2.68 9.53
C ALA A 629 -18.45 -2.87 8.97
N PRO A 630 -17.39 -2.74 9.79
CA PRO A 630 -16.02 -2.99 9.36
C PRO A 630 -15.80 -4.48 9.11
N GLY A 631 -15.02 -4.80 8.07
CA GLY A 631 -14.70 -6.16 7.66
C GLY A 631 -14.27 -6.23 6.20
N LYS A 632 -13.82 -7.40 5.74
CA LYS A 632 -13.61 -7.63 4.31
C LYS A 632 -14.96 -7.69 3.59
N PRO A 633 -15.23 -6.86 2.57
CA PRO A 633 -16.50 -6.91 1.83
C PRO A 633 -16.65 -8.20 1.02
N ASP A 634 -17.90 -8.64 0.83
CA ASP A 634 -18.27 -9.77 -0.03
C ASP A 634 -18.05 -9.42 -1.52
N ILE A 635 -16.81 -9.57 -2.00
CA ILE A 635 -16.45 -9.36 -3.41
C ILE A 635 -16.93 -10.59 -4.23
N PRO A 636 -17.90 -10.45 -5.14
CA PRO A 636 -18.56 -11.58 -5.81
C PRO A 636 -17.74 -12.19 -6.95
N ASN A 637 -16.54 -11.67 -7.24
CA ASN A 637 -15.67 -12.17 -8.31
C ASN A 637 -14.19 -12.07 -7.92
N LYS A 638 -13.48 -13.20 -7.99
CA LYS A 638 -12.07 -13.31 -7.58
C LYS A 638 -11.09 -12.55 -8.48
N SER A 639 -11.42 -12.25 -9.74
CA SER A 639 -10.54 -11.49 -10.64
C SER A 639 -10.47 -9.98 -10.30
N PHE A 640 -10.98 -9.58 -9.13
CA PHE A 640 -11.16 -8.19 -8.71
C PHE A 640 -10.57 -7.89 -7.32
N GLU A 641 -9.92 -8.85 -6.65
CA GLU A 641 -9.31 -8.66 -5.32
C GLU A 641 -8.15 -7.64 -5.27
N HIS A 642 -7.66 -7.16 -6.42
CA HIS A 642 -6.42 -6.36 -6.52
C HIS A 642 -6.64 -4.87 -6.85
N ASN A 643 -7.89 -4.42 -7.00
CA ASN A 643 -8.20 -3.23 -7.82
C ASN A 643 -8.99 -2.10 -7.12
N TYR A 644 -9.20 -2.18 -5.79
CA TYR A 644 -10.10 -1.28 -5.05
C TYR A 644 -9.52 -0.82 -3.70
N GLU A 645 -9.84 0.42 -3.33
CA GLU A 645 -10.04 0.79 -1.93
C GLU A 645 -11.20 -0.07 -1.37
N TYR A 646 -10.98 -0.80 -0.29
CA TYR A 646 -11.98 -1.74 0.25
C TYR A 646 -13.21 -1.07 0.88
N THR A 647 -13.14 0.23 1.17
CA THR A 647 -14.31 1.07 1.47
C THR A 647 -14.16 2.43 0.75
N GLU A 648 -15.27 3.13 0.57
CA GLU A 648 -15.26 4.58 0.32
C GLU A 648 -15.64 5.36 1.61
N ASP A 649 -15.28 4.81 2.78
CA ASP A 649 -15.89 5.13 4.07
C ASP A 649 -14.91 5.11 5.26
N GLU A 650 -14.48 6.32 5.61
CA GLU A 650 -13.55 6.61 6.70
C GLU A 650 -14.03 6.14 8.09
N MET A 651 -15.33 5.88 8.28
CA MET A 651 -15.86 5.43 9.57
C MET A 651 -15.61 3.94 9.84
N ASN A 652 -15.56 3.12 8.78
CA ASN A 652 -15.30 1.68 8.86
C ASN A 652 -13.83 1.33 8.63
N ASP A 653 -13.02 2.23 8.05
CA ASP A 653 -11.60 1.98 7.78
C ASP A 653 -10.75 1.86 9.06
N THR A 654 -9.75 0.97 9.00
CA THR A 654 -8.81 0.72 10.09
C THR A 654 -7.90 1.93 10.34
N LEU A 655 -8.00 2.52 11.54
CA LEU A 655 -7.09 3.55 12.05
C LEU A 655 -5.81 2.94 12.62
N THR A 656 -4.66 3.51 12.26
CA THR A 656 -3.35 3.13 12.81
C THR A 656 -2.62 4.37 13.34
N ILE A 657 -2.24 4.35 14.62
CA ILE A 657 -1.35 5.39 15.18
C ILE A 657 0.08 5.10 14.71
N HIS A 658 0.78 6.14 14.27
CA HIS A 658 2.22 6.16 14.09
C HIS A 658 2.85 7.10 15.14
N VAL A 659 3.89 6.64 15.82
CA VAL A 659 4.74 7.46 16.69
C VAL A 659 6.13 7.48 16.07
N ARG A 660 6.52 8.64 15.53
CA ARG A 660 7.82 8.88 14.90
C ARG A 660 8.76 9.57 15.89
N ASP A 661 9.89 8.98 16.19
CA ASP A 661 11.00 9.70 16.82
C ASP A 661 11.90 10.30 15.74
N ASN A 662 12.04 11.63 15.73
CA ASN A 662 12.85 12.33 14.74
C ASN A 662 14.37 12.16 14.97
N LYS A 663 14.76 11.76 16.19
CA LYS A 663 16.16 11.56 16.58
C LYS A 663 16.76 10.25 16.08
N THR A 664 16.02 9.13 16.18
CA THR A 664 16.45 7.78 15.77
C THR A 664 15.85 7.32 14.43
N GLY A 665 14.90 8.08 13.88
CA GLY A 665 14.16 7.71 12.66
C GLY A 665 13.12 6.60 12.86
N VAL A 666 12.94 6.12 14.09
CA VAL A 666 12.02 5.01 14.41
C VAL A 666 10.57 5.44 14.24
N VAL A 667 9.76 4.56 13.63
CA VAL A 667 8.31 4.72 13.51
C VAL A 667 7.63 3.53 14.18
N LEU A 668 7.26 3.69 15.45
CA LEU A 668 6.41 2.72 16.15
C LEU A 668 4.96 2.85 15.65
N ARG A 669 4.21 1.75 15.69
CA ARG A 669 2.84 1.68 15.17
C ARG A 669 1.90 0.92 16.11
N SER A 670 0.62 1.26 16.07
CA SER A 670 -0.43 0.46 16.71
C SER A 670 -1.75 0.55 15.94
N VAL A 671 -2.35 -0.61 15.67
CA VAL A 671 -3.59 -0.75 14.90
C VAL A 671 -4.78 -0.69 15.86
N LEU A 672 -5.56 0.38 15.81
CA LEU A 672 -6.65 0.60 16.75
C LEU A 672 -7.89 -0.23 16.39
N GLY A 673 -8.40 -0.06 15.17
CA GLY A 673 -9.72 -0.54 14.73
C GLY A 673 -10.43 0.51 13.88
N SER A 674 -11.71 0.29 13.57
CA SER A 674 -12.54 1.27 12.87
C SER A 674 -12.94 2.45 13.77
N PHE A 675 -13.14 3.65 13.21
CA PHE A 675 -13.63 4.79 14.02
C PHE A 675 -14.99 4.50 14.65
N CYS A 676 -15.88 3.80 13.93
CA CYS A 676 -17.24 3.55 14.38
C CYS A 676 -17.34 2.56 15.56
N GLU A 677 -16.47 1.54 15.66
CA GLU A 677 -16.43 0.68 16.84
C GLU A 677 -15.75 1.38 18.02
N LEU A 678 -14.73 2.21 17.75
CA LEU A 678 -13.96 2.89 18.79
C LEU A 678 -14.82 3.86 19.60
N VAL A 679 -15.76 4.60 18.98
CA VAL A 679 -16.66 5.51 19.71
C VAL A 679 -17.63 4.80 20.67
N GLU A 680 -17.77 3.47 20.60
CA GLU A 680 -18.59 2.68 21.53
C GLU A 680 -17.79 2.12 22.73
N LEU A 681 -16.47 2.41 22.81
CA LEU A 681 -15.60 1.89 23.88
C LEU A 681 -15.54 2.75 25.16
N ASP A 682 -16.00 4.00 25.14
CA ASP A 682 -16.03 4.87 26.33
C ASP A 682 -16.97 4.25 27.39
N SER A 683 -16.36 3.79 28.47
CA SER A 683 -16.97 2.93 29.49
C SER A 683 -17.08 3.61 30.86
N ASP A 684 -16.30 4.67 31.10
CA ASP A 684 -16.39 5.50 32.32
C ASP A 684 -17.15 6.82 32.11
N GLY A 685 -17.38 7.23 30.86
CA GLY A 685 -18.15 8.41 30.46
C GLY A 685 -17.34 9.71 30.47
N ASN A 686 -16.02 9.66 30.20
CA ASN A 686 -15.14 10.83 30.24
C ASN A 686 -14.97 11.57 28.88
N ASP A 687 -15.66 11.12 27.83
CA ASP A 687 -15.53 11.56 26.43
C ASP A 687 -14.11 11.31 25.85
N THR A 688 -13.37 10.30 26.34
CA THR A 688 -12.01 9.93 25.88
C THR A 688 -11.74 8.45 26.03
N ILE A 689 -11.31 7.78 24.94
CA ILE A 689 -10.78 6.41 25.08
C ILE A 689 -9.38 6.48 25.71
N GLU A 690 -9.19 5.77 26.82
CA GLU A 690 -7.90 5.59 27.48
C GLU A 690 -7.39 4.14 27.38
N ILE A 691 -6.13 3.92 27.77
CA ILE A 691 -5.42 2.63 27.68
C ILE A 691 -6.14 1.50 28.46
N SER A 692 -6.91 1.85 29.49
CA SER A 692 -7.75 0.93 30.27
C SER A 692 -8.92 0.32 29.50
N GLU A 693 -9.30 0.93 28.38
CA GLU A 693 -10.44 0.55 27.54
C GLU A 693 -9.96 -0.01 26.20
N LEU A 694 -8.85 0.56 25.69
CA LEU A 694 -8.12 0.06 24.53
C LEU A 694 -6.62 0.00 24.83
N GLU A 695 -6.14 -1.17 25.26
CA GLU A 695 -4.72 -1.47 25.52
C GLU A 695 -3.79 -1.01 24.37
N ARG A 696 -4.29 -1.07 23.12
CA ARG A 696 -3.58 -0.68 21.89
C ARG A 696 -3.25 0.83 21.79
N LEU A 697 -3.71 1.66 22.73
CA LEU A 697 -3.24 3.04 22.93
C LEU A 697 -1.89 3.12 23.66
N SER A 698 -1.36 1.99 24.14
CA SER A 698 0.03 1.81 24.54
C SER A 698 0.86 1.43 23.29
N VAL A 699 1.40 2.43 22.60
CA VAL A 699 2.13 2.24 21.33
C VAL A 699 3.60 1.92 21.62
N GLY A 700 3.92 0.63 21.68
CA GLY A 700 5.23 0.10 22.06
C GLY A 700 5.95 -0.69 20.96
N TYR A 701 6.99 -1.41 21.35
CA TYR A 701 7.74 -2.26 20.45
C TYR A 701 6.92 -3.48 20.01
N ILE A 702 6.11 -4.04 20.92
CA ILE A 702 5.24 -5.19 20.64
C ILE A 702 4.08 -4.78 19.72
N SER A 703 3.42 -3.64 19.95
CA SER A 703 2.33 -3.18 19.05
C SER A 703 2.83 -2.97 17.61
N SER A 704 4.08 -2.53 17.46
CA SER A 704 4.73 -2.30 16.17
C SER A 704 5.02 -3.61 15.42
N ALA A 705 5.56 -4.61 16.12
CA ALA A 705 5.73 -5.96 15.59
C ALA A 705 4.39 -6.65 15.26
N GLN A 706 3.40 -6.47 16.13
CA GLN A 706 2.03 -6.94 15.94
C GLN A 706 1.38 -6.31 14.70
N SER A 707 1.58 -5.02 14.44
CA SER A 707 1.12 -4.33 13.22
C SER A 707 1.69 -4.96 11.95
N ALA A 708 3.01 -5.22 11.91
CA ALA A 708 3.67 -5.80 10.74
C ALA A 708 3.21 -7.24 10.46
N LEU A 709 3.07 -8.07 11.50
CA LEU A 709 2.57 -9.46 11.38
C LEU A 709 1.07 -9.53 11.05
N LEU A 710 0.26 -8.62 11.59
CA LEU A 710 -1.14 -8.47 11.22
C LEU A 710 -1.28 -8.10 9.74
N PHE A 711 -0.40 -7.25 9.21
CA PHE A 711 -0.38 -6.91 7.79
C PHE A 711 0.00 -8.13 6.92
N LYS A 712 1.09 -8.86 7.24
CA LYS A 712 1.48 -10.09 6.51
C LYS A 712 0.35 -11.12 6.43
N THR A 713 -0.35 -11.37 7.54
CA THR A 713 -1.51 -12.30 7.60
C THR A 713 -2.80 -11.77 6.98
N SER A 714 -2.83 -10.49 6.61
CA SER A 714 -3.97 -9.84 5.96
C SER A 714 -3.82 -9.75 4.43
N LEU A 715 -2.66 -10.09 3.89
CA LEU A 715 -2.47 -10.23 2.45
C LEU A 715 -3.31 -11.41 1.89
N SER A 716 -3.68 -11.33 0.61
CA SER A 716 -4.25 -12.47 -0.13
C SER A 716 -3.23 -13.64 -0.28
N LYS A 717 -3.65 -14.87 -0.66
CA LYS A 717 -2.71 -16.02 -0.80
C LYS A 717 -1.51 -15.69 -1.70
N LEU A 718 -1.71 -14.83 -2.71
CA LEU A 718 -0.69 -14.39 -3.67
C LEU A 718 -0.04 -13.04 -3.29
N GLY A 719 -0.08 -12.66 -2.01
CA GLY A 719 0.65 -11.51 -1.47
C GLY A 719 0.15 -10.12 -1.88
N TYR A 720 -0.96 -10.00 -2.62
CA TYR A 720 -1.59 -8.70 -2.89
C TYR A 720 -2.33 -8.17 -1.66
N ALA A 721 -1.89 -7.01 -1.16
CA ALA A 721 -2.69 -5.90 -0.57
C ALA A 721 -1.72 -4.76 -0.18
N GLY A 722 -2.02 -3.51 -0.53
CA GLY A 722 -1.15 -2.38 -0.17
C GLY A 722 -1.23 -1.96 1.31
N TYR A 723 -2.27 -2.36 2.02
CA TYR A 723 -2.57 -1.92 3.39
C TYR A 723 -3.49 -2.91 4.13
N LEU A 724 -3.74 -2.66 5.42
CA LEU A 724 -4.69 -3.41 6.24
C LEU A 724 -6.14 -3.08 5.86
N TYR A 725 -6.87 -4.04 5.31
CA TYR A 725 -8.31 -3.93 5.06
C TYR A 725 -9.09 -3.70 6.38
N PRO A 726 -10.34 -3.19 6.32
CA PRO A 726 -11.19 -3.02 7.50
C PRO A 726 -11.33 -4.31 8.30
N LEU A 727 -11.05 -4.25 9.60
CA LEU A 727 -11.16 -5.36 10.54
C LEU A 727 -11.95 -4.90 11.76
N THR A 728 -12.84 -5.77 12.26
CA THR A 728 -13.52 -5.54 13.53
C THR A 728 -12.52 -5.52 14.70
N LEU A 729 -12.86 -4.88 15.81
CA LEU A 729 -12.10 -4.93 17.05
C LEU A 729 -11.93 -6.38 17.55
N GLU A 730 -12.92 -7.25 17.31
CA GLU A 730 -12.86 -8.68 17.64
C GLU A 730 -11.87 -9.42 16.72
N ASP A 731 -11.92 -9.21 15.40
CA ASP A 731 -10.97 -9.77 14.44
C ASP A 731 -9.53 -9.36 14.77
N ILE A 732 -9.30 -8.08 15.06
CA ILE A 732 -7.98 -7.59 15.48
C ILE A 732 -7.56 -8.29 16.77
N SER A 733 -8.40 -8.31 17.80
CA SER A 733 -8.11 -8.97 19.08
C SER A 733 -7.79 -10.47 18.90
N SER A 734 -8.56 -11.16 18.07
CA SER A 734 -8.41 -12.58 17.74
C SER A 734 -7.11 -12.86 16.98
N ARG A 735 -6.83 -12.10 15.92
CA ARG A 735 -5.61 -12.21 15.11
C ARG A 735 -4.36 -11.91 15.92
N LEU A 736 -4.37 -10.85 16.73
CA LEU A 736 -3.24 -10.48 17.59
C LEU A 736 -2.94 -11.56 18.65
N LYS A 737 -3.98 -12.19 19.22
CA LYS A 737 -3.84 -13.34 20.14
C LYS A 737 -3.36 -14.63 19.45
N ALA A 738 -3.56 -14.75 18.14
CA ALA A 738 -3.09 -15.87 17.33
C ALA A 738 -1.66 -15.68 16.80
N LEU A 739 -1.01 -14.52 17.02
CA LEU A 739 0.37 -14.29 16.56
C LEU A 739 1.39 -15.12 17.36
N PRO A 740 2.34 -15.81 16.70
CA PRO A 740 3.43 -16.51 17.36
C PRO A 740 4.30 -15.60 18.24
N ARG A 741 4.28 -15.83 19.56
CA ARG A 741 4.99 -15.00 20.55
C ARG A 741 6.48 -14.79 20.24
N GLN A 742 7.18 -15.80 19.74
CA GLN A 742 8.62 -15.73 19.47
C GLN A 742 8.93 -14.74 18.34
N GLN A 743 8.18 -14.81 17.23
CA GLN A 743 8.29 -13.87 16.12
C GLN A 743 7.88 -12.44 16.52
N VAL A 744 6.83 -12.29 17.35
CA VAL A 744 6.42 -10.99 17.91
C VAL A 744 7.54 -10.37 18.76
N GLU A 745 8.11 -11.11 19.72
CA GLU A 745 9.22 -10.63 20.54
C GLU A 745 10.50 -10.38 19.73
N PHE A 746 10.79 -11.22 18.72
CA PHE A 746 11.95 -11.03 17.85
C PHE A 746 11.86 -9.71 17.07
N LEU A 747 10.74 -9.44 16.39
CA LEU A 747 10.55 -8.22 15.62
C LEU A 747 10.40 -6.99 16.51
N ALA A 748 9.79 -7.11 17.70
CA ALA A 748 9.74 -6.02 18.68
C ALA A 748 11.15 -5.62 19.15
N ALA A 749 12.01 -6.61 19.38
CA ALA A 749 13.40 -6.37 19.78
C ALA A 749 14.23 -5.67 18.69
N VAL A 750 13.89 -5.81 17.40
CA VAL A 750 14.52 -5.04 16.30
C VAL A 750 14.18 -3.55 16.42
N PHE A 751 12.93 -3.18 16.72
CA PHE A 751 12.57 -1.77 16.98
C PHE A 751 13.27 -1.22 18.22
N ALA A 752 13.30 -1.98 19.33
CA ALA A 752 13.98 -1.57 20.56
C ALA A 752 15.50 -1.39 20.37
N LEU A 753 16.12 -2.22 19.53
CA LEU A 753 17.55 -2.13 19.19
C LEU A 753 17.88 -0.87 18.39
N GLN A 754 17.00 -0.45 17.47
CA GLN A 754 17.17 0.81 16.73
C GLN A 754 17.04 2.04 17.66
N VAL A 755 16.14 2.01 18.67
CA VAL A 755 15.99 3.12 19.62
C VAL A 755 17.22 3.25 20.55
N GLU A 756 17.76 2.15 21.07
CA GLU A 756 19.02 2.17 21.85
C GLU A 756 20.23 2.54 20.98
N GLY A 757 20.17 2.26 19.66
CA GLY A 757 21.20 2.61 18.69
C GLY A 757 22.57 1.97 18.94
N ARG A 758 22.62 0.92 19.79
CA ARG A 758 23.85 0.27 20.26
C ARG A 758 23.72 -1.23 20.43
N LEU A 759 24.79 -1.93 20.10
CA LEU A 759 24.91 -3.38 20.28
C LEU A 759 26.35 -3.74 20.67
N PHE A 760 26.52 -4.49 21.77
CA PHE A 760 27.81 -4.83 22.38
C PHE A 760 28.78 -3.65 22.61
N GLY A 761 28.26 -2.44 22.79
CA GLY A 761 29.06 -1.22 23.00
C GLY A 761 29.47 -0.48 21.72
N HIS A 762 29.14 -1.02 20.55
CA HIS A 762 29.28 -0.35 19.27
C HIS A 762 27.98 0.38 18.90
N SER A 763 28.07 1.48 18.16
CA SER A 763 26.88 2.11 17.56
C SER A 763 26.37 1.24 16.42
N ILE A 764 25.05 1.17 16.26
CA ILE A 764 24.41 0.46 15.15
C ILE A 764 23.26 1.29 14.58
N ASP A 765 23.05 1.19 13.28
CA ASP A 765 21.87 1.66 12.57
C ASP A 765 21.37 0.48 11.71
N LEU A 766 20.08 0.22 11.75
CA LEU A 766 19.40 -0.90 11.08
C LEU A 766 18.56 -0.44 9.88
N VAL A 767 18.49 0.87 9.61
CA VAL A 767 17.69 1.44 8.51
C VAL A 767 18.45 1.36 7.19
N GLU A 768 17.89 0.61 6.24
CA GLU A 768 18.38 0.50 4.86
C GLU A 768 17.32 0.98 3.86
N SER A 769 16.03 0.78 4.18
CA SER A 769 14.88 0.99 3.28
C SER A 769 14.14 2.33 3.54
N GLY A 770 14.73 3.22 4.35
CA GLY A 770 14.26 4.58 4.60
C GLY A 770 13.50 4.79 5.91
N ASP A 771 12.90 3.75 6.50
CA ASP A 771 12.57 3.70 7.93
C ASP A 771 12.56 2.26 8.45
N ILE A 772 12.75 2.08 9.75
CA ILE A 772 12.90 0.76 10.39
C ILE A 772 11.67 -0.16 10.24
N TYR A 773 10.47 0.42 10.05
CA TYR A 773 9.26 -0.39 9.83
C TYR A 773 9.27 -0.98 8.42
N MET A 774 9.74 -0.22 7.42
CA MET A 774 9.95 -0.74 6.06
C MET A 774 10.98 -1.87 6.05
N ASP A 775 12.05 -1.76 6.84
CA ASP A 775 13.04 -2.84 6.99
C ASP A 775 12.48 -4.07 7.72
N VAL A 776 11.59 -3.89 8.71
CA VAL A 776 10.84 -5.00 9.34
C VAL A 776 9.83 -5.65 8.38
N LEU A 777 9.22 -4.89 7.47
CA LEU A 777 8.40 -5.45 6.37
C LEU A 777 9.27 -6.28 5.42
N ALA A 778 10.47 -5.83 5.08
CA ALA A 778 11.41 -6.60 4.24
C ALA A 778 11.79 -7.94 4.89
N LEU A 779 12.03 -7.99 6.22
CA LEU A 779 12.24 -9.24 6.96
C LEU A 779 11.07 -10.23 6.81
N LEU A 780 9.83 -9.74 6.65
CA LEU A 780 8.62 -10.53 6.43
C LEU A 780 8.40 -10.97 4.96
N ASP A 781 9.33 -10.70 4.04
CA ASP A 781 9.10 -10.75 2.58
C ASP A 781 7.87 -9.90 2.21
N ILE A 782 7.89 -8.62 2.58
CA ILE A 782 6.96 -7.60 2.10
C ILE A 782 7.78 -6.47 1.44
N ASP A 783 7.66 -6.36 0.12
CA ASP A 783 8.25 -5.31 -0.71
C ASP A 783 7.15 -4.32 -1.13
N MET A 784 7.16 -3.14 -0.50
CA MET A 784 6.21 -2.06 -0.74
C MET A 784 6.48 -1.26 -2.03
N LEU A 785 7.48 -1.64 -2.83
CA LEU A 785 7.79 -1.04 -4.13
C LEU A 785 7.68 -2.06 -5.29
N ALA A 786 7.22 -3.28 -4.99
CA ALA A 786 7.19 -4.39 -5.94
C ALA A 786 6.45 -4.09 -7.24
N GLU A 787 7.06 -4.47 -8.37
CA GLU A 787 6.41 -4.45 -9.68
C GLU A 787 5.13 -5.31 -9.67
N TRP A 788 4.08 -4.86 -10.36
CA TRP A 788 2.79 -5.54 -10.53
C TRP A 788 1.91 -5.62 -9.28
N GLY A 789 2.19 -4.83 -8.22
CA GLY A 789 1.34 -4.71 -7.04
C GLY A 789 1.32 -5.94 -6.12
N MET A 790 2.14 -6.95 -6.41
CA MET A 790 2.37 -8.12 -5.58
C MET A 790 3.40 -7.75 -4.49
N VAL A 791 2.94 -7.18 -3.37
CA VAL A 791 3.86 -6.74 -2.30
C VAL A 791 4.51 -7.88 -1.54
N SER A 792 4.19 -9.14 -1.84
CA SER A 792 4.75 -10.31 -1.16
C SER A 792 4.62 -11.58 -2.02
N SER A 793 5.44 -12.60 -1.78
CA SER A 793 5.26 -13.90 -2.47
C SER A 793 4.02 -14.68 -1.98
N ASN A 794 3.64 -14.51 -0.72
CA ASN A 794 2.55 -15.24 -0.06
C ASN A 794 2.04 -14.48 1.19
N ASN A 795 1.04 -15.03 1.90
CA ASN A 795 0.54 -14.51 3.19
C ASN A 795 0.89 -15.38 4.42
N GLN A 796 1.83 -16.30 4.28
CA GLN A 796 2.33 -17.11 5.39
C GLN A 796 3.32 -16.30 6.24
N MET A 797 3.31 -16.47 7.56
CA MET A 797 4.39 -15.90 8.38
C MET A 797 5.68 -16.70 8.17
N PRO A 798 6.84 -16.05 8.00
CA PRO A 798 8.13 -16.71 8.14
C PRO A 798 8.27 -17.37 9.52
N ASP A 799 8.98 -18.49 9.57
CA ASP A 799 9.46 -19.05 10.82
C ASP A 799 10.57 -18.18 11.43
N LEU A 800 10.95 -18.51 12.66
CA LEU A 800 11.93 -17.75 13.43
C LEU A 800 13.37 -17.89 12.90
N GLU A 801 13.75 -19.02 12.30
CA GLU A 801 15.08 -19.26 11.72
C GLU A 801 15.25 -18.41 10.45
N LEU A 802 14.20 -18.32 9.62
CA LEU A 802 14.19 -17.46 8.43
C LEU A 802 14.21 -15.97 8.79
N LEU A 803 13.49 -15.53 9.83
CA LEU A 803 13.59 -14.16 10.34
C LEU A 803 15.00 -13.85 10.89
N GLN A 804 15.58 -14.76 11.67
CA GLN A 804 16.94 -14.61 12.20
C GLN A 804 18.00 -14.58 11.09
N THR A 805 17.84 -15.40 10.04
CA THR A 805 18.73 -15.41 8.87
C THR A 805 18.66 -14.09 8.10
N ARG A 806 17.46 -13.59 7.82
CA ARG A 806 17.24 -12.30 7.12
C ARG A 806 17.72 -11.10 7.93
N PHE A 807 17.53 -11.13 9.26
CA PHE A 807 18.05 -10.09 10.16
C PHE A 807 19.57 -10.15 10.27
N GLY A 808 20.16 -11.35 10.27
CA GLY A 808 21.60 -11.53 10.13
C GLY A 808 22.15 -10.83 8.90
N ALA A 809 21.50 -11.01 7.75
CA ALA A 809 21.91 -10.46 6.46
C ALA A 809 21.85 -8.91 6.36
N LYS A 810 21.21 -8.21 7.29
CA LYS A 810 21.25 -6.73 7.36
C LYS A 810 22.68 -6.24 7.53
N TYR A 811 23.08 -5.20 6.79
CA TYR A 811 24.48 -4.80 6.60
C TYR A 811 25.24 -4.64 7.93
N ALA A 812 24.71 -3.84 8.85
CA ALA A 812 25.37 -3.56 10.13
C ALA A 812 25.41 -4.78 11.09
N ILE A 813 24.47 -5.71 10.95
CA ILE A 813 24.48 -6.99 11.68
C ILE A 813 25.51 -7.95 11.05
N GLY A 814 25.60 -7.98 9.72
CA GLY A 814 26.62 -8.71 8.96
C GLY A 814 28.04 -8.27 9.29
N GLU A 815 28.32 -6.96 9.30
CA GLU A 815 29.61 -6.42 9.72
C GLU A 815 29.95 -6.82 11.16
N MET A 816 28.99 -6.79 12.08
CA MET A 816 29.21 -7.24 13.46
C MET A 816 29.60 -8.73 13.53
N LEU A 817 28.85 -9.60 12.84
CA LEU A 817 29.06 -11.05 12.87
C LEU A 817 30.37 -11.47 12.18
N THR A 818 30.78 -10.77 11.12
CA THR A 818 32.05 -11.01 10.43
C THR A 818 33.25 -10.51 11.23
N ASN A 819 33.12 -9.40 11.97
CA ASN A 819 34.21 -8.85 12.80
C ASN A 819 34.35 -9.53 14.19
N ASN A 820 33.30 -10.16 14.72
CA ASN A 820 33.30 -10.80 16.04
C ASN A 820 33.01 -12.30 15.91
N LEU A 821 34.07 -13.10 15.72
CA LEU A 821 33.97 -14.54 15.50
C LEU A 821 33.46 -15.34 16.72
N ASP A 822 33.39 -14.71 17.89
CA ASP A 822 32.79 -15.23 19.13
C ASP A 822 31.31 -14.87 19.30
N ILE A 823 30.70 -14.15 18.34
CA ILE A 823 29.30 -13.71 18.37
C ILE A 823 28.52 -14.30 17.17
N ASN A 824 27.33 -14.84 17.45
CA ASN A 824 26.36 -15.32 16.45
C ASN A 824 24.98 -14.66 16.65
N VAL A 825 24.05 -14.90 15.72
CA VAL A 825 22.69 -14.31 15.77
C VAL A 825 21.94 -14.65 17.06
N SER A 826 22.21 -15.78 17.73
CA SER A 826 21.57 -16.10 19.02
C SER A 826 22.06 -15.19 20.17
N HIS A 827 23.34 -14.79 20.17
CA HIS A 827 23.87 -13.82 21.12
C HIS A 827 23.26 -12.42 20.90
N ILE A 828 23.15 -11.99 19.63
CA ILE A 828 22.47 -10.73 19.25
C ILE A 828 21.01 -10.76 19.70
N THR A 829 20.29 -11.82 19.33
CA THR A 829 18.87 -12.03 19.69
C THR A 829 18.66 -11.99 21.19
N GLN A 830 19.54 -12.62 21.98
CA GLN A 830 19.43 -12.59 23.44
C GLN A 830 19.66 -11.18 24.01
N ASN A 831 20.56 -10.39 23.42
CA ASN A 831 20.82 -9.02 23.85
C ASN A 831 19.62 -8.11 23.53
N MET A 832 19.17 -8.06 22.27
CA MET A 832 18.06 -7.20 21.87
C MET A 832 16.73 -7.57 22.55
N THR A 833 16.43 -8.86 22.76
CA THR A 833 15.21 -9.28 23.47
C THR A 833 15.22 -8.92 24.96
N GLN A 834 16.38 -8.61 25.55
CA GLN A 834 16.45 -8.08 26.92
C GLN A 834 16.12 -6.58 26.99
N LEU A 835 16.24 -5.82 25.89
CA LEU A 835 15.81 -4.41 25.84
C LEU A 835 14.30 -4.27 26.10
N LEU A 836 13.50 -5.23 25.61
CA LEU A 836 12.06 -5.31 25.85
C LEU A 836 11.68 -5.40 27.33
N ALA A 837 12.57 -5.90 28.19
CA ALA A 837 12.33 -5.97 29.63
C ALA A 837 12.49 -4.61 30.35
N ASN A 838 12.97 -3.58 29.65
CA ASN A 838 13.02 -2.20 30.14
C ASN A 838 11.78 -1.39 29.72
N SER A 839 11.07 -1.81 28.67
CA SER A 839 9.87 -1.12 28.16
C SER A 839 8.71 -1.27 29.14
N LYS A 840 8.35 -0.16 29.80
CA LYS A 840 7.17 -0.06 30.67
C LYS A 840 5.87 -0.08 29.85
N GLU A 841 5.95 0.38 28.61
CA GLU A 841 4.83 0.47 27.70
C GLU A 841 4.43 -0.91 27.14
N ASP A 842 5.39 -1.83 27.01
CA ASP A 842 5.15 -3.23 26.65
C ASP A 842 5.02 -4.18 27.86
N GLU A 843 5.23 -3.71 29.11
CA GLU A 843 5.28 -4.51 30.35
C GLU A 843 4.12 -5.51 30.51
N TYR A 844 2.91 -5.11 30.10
CA TYR A 844 1.69 -5.93 30.23
C TYR A 844 1.68 -7.17 29.33
N TYR A 845 2.42 -7.18 28.22
CA TYR A 845 2.62 -8.38 27.40
C TYR A 845 3.46 -9.46 28.09
N PHE A 846 4.12 -9.12 29.21
CA PHE A 846 5.13 -9.96 29.87
C PHE A 846 4.77 -10.38 31.31
N GLU A 847 3.58 -10.05 31.81
CA GLU A 847 3.14 -10.26 33.22
C GLU A 847 3.47 -11.66 33.76
N PHE A 848 3.33 -12.70 32.94
CA PHE A 848 3.56 -14.10 33.33
C PHE A 848 4.87 -14.69 32.79
N THR A 849 5.59 -14.01 31.90
CA THR A 849 6.76 -14.57 31.19
C THR A 849 7.76 -13.49 30.75
N ARG A 850 9.02 -13.64 31.18
CA ARG A 850 10.13 -12.76 30.80
C ARG A 850 10.30 -12.67 29.26
N PRO A 851 10.56 -11.48 28.69
CA PRO A 851 10.98 -11.33 27.29
C PRO A 851 12.22 -12.17 26.97
N GLY A 852 12.28 -12.75 25.78
CA GLY A 852 13.42 -13.53 25.32
C GLY A 852 13.66 -14.82 26.12
N SER A 853 12.72 -15.28 26.96
CA SER A 853 12.89 -16.52 27.76
C SER A 853 12.96 -17.80 26.93
N TRP A 854 12.69 -17.70 25.62
CA TRP A 854 12.82 -18.76 24.62
C TRP A 854 14.18 -18.73 23.91
N VAL A 855 14.98 -17.67 24.07
CA VAL A 855 16.26 -17.53 23.39
C VAL A 855 17.29 -18.42 24.07
N SER A 856 17.69 -19.49 23.38
CA SER A 856 18.87 -20.27 23.73
C SER A 856 20.09 -19.61 23.08
N VAL A 857 21.03 -19.12 23.88
CA VAL A 857 22.34 -18.69 23.37
C VAL A 857 23.18 -19.92 23.08
N TYR A 858 23.48 -20.15 21.81
CA TYR A 858 24.35 -21.24 21.39
C TYR A 858 25.80 -20.75 21.36
N PRO A 859 26.77 -21.48 21.94
CA PRO A 859 28.19 -21.13 21.83
C PRO A 859 28.58 -21.13 20.34
N VAL A 860 29.49 -20.24 19.94
CA VAL A 860 29.95 -20.26 18.55
C VAL A 860 30.79 -21.52 18.32
N SER A 861 30.21 -22.44 17.55
CA SER A 861 30.74 -23.74 17.19
C SER A 861 30.20 -24.11 15.81
N THR A 862 30.95 -24.93 15.07
CA THR A 862 30.41 -25.58 13.86
C THR A 862 29.30 -26.57 14.22
N LEU A 863 29.35 -27.18 15.41
CA LEU A 863 28.36 -28.14 15.90
C LEU A 863 27.06 -27.48 16.39
N ASP A 864 25.93 -28.09 16.05
CA ASP A 864 24.64 -27.91 16.71
C ASP A 864 24.66 -28.38 18.17
N LEU A 865 23.78 -27.82 19.01
CA LEU A 865 23.66 -28.18 20.42
C LEU A 865 23.40 -29.68 20.63
N THR A 866 22.63 -30.31 19.74
CA THR A 866 22.35 -31.75 19.78
C THR A 866 23.62 -32.58 19.65
N CYS A 867 24.54 -32.16 18.77
CA CYS A 867 25.84 -32.82 18.61
C CYS A 867 26.79 -32.51 19.78
N GLN A 868 26.79 -31.29 20.30
CA GLN A 868 27.58 -30.93 21.49
C GLN A 868 27.22 -31.76 22.74
N MET A 869 26.02 -32.37 22.79
CA MET A 869 25.61 -33.29 23.86
C MET A 869 25.90 -34.78 23.60
N VAL A 870 26.34 -35.14 22.39
CA VAL A 870 26.46 -36.55 21.94
C VAL A 870 27.90 -36.92 21.55
N LEU A 871 28.71 -35.96 21.10
CA LEU A 871 30.09 -36.17 20.66
C LEU A 871 31.10 -35.93 21.79
N ASP A 872 32.16 -36.73 21.84
CA ASP A 872 33.24 -36.54 22.80
C ASP A 872 34.05 -35.26 22.47
N ALA A 873 34.48 -34.52 23.48
CA ALA A 873 35.12 -33.20 23.32
C ALA A 873 36.50 -33.25 22.63
N ASP A 874 37.08 -34.43 22.45
CA ASP A 874 38.32 -34.71 21.73
C ASP A 874 38.10 -35.51 20.43
N GLN A 875 36.87 -35.72 19.99
CA GLN A 875 36.54 -36.46 18.77
C GLN A 875 36.85 -35.65 17.50
N ILE A 876 37.24 -36.32 16.40
CA ILE A 876 37.30 -35.69 15.08
C ILE A 876 35.89 -35.44 14.52
N LEU A 877 35.67 -34.21 14.06
CA LEU A 877 34.42 -33.68 13.54
C LEU A 877 34.45 -33.49 12.01
N GLY A 878 33.29 -33.18 11.44
CA GLY A 878 33.15 -32.74 10.05
C GLY A 878 33.38 -33.81 8.98
N VAL A 879 33.50 -35.08 9.38
CA VAL A 879 33.82 -36.20 8.47
C VAL A 879 32.82 -36.28 7.32
N ARG A 880 33.33 -36.38 6.09
CA ARG A 880 32.55 -36.16 4.86
C ARG A 880 33.15 -36.85 3.65
N ILE A 881 32.35 -36.99 2.61
CA ILE A 881 32.86 -37.28 1.27
C ILE A 881 33.25 -35.94 0.65
N ASP A 882 34.52 -35.78 0.33
CA ASP A 882 35.09 -34.59 -0.33
C ASP A 882 35.26 -34.82 -1.86
N GLY A 883 34.99 -36.04 -2.35
CA GLY A 883 34.96 -36.38 -3.77
C GLY A 883 34.81 -37.89 -3.99
N GLN A 884 34.36 -38.31 -5.17
CA GLN A 884 34.30 -39.74 -5.53
C GLN A 884 34.28 -39.96 -7.05
N GLY A 885 34.60 -41.19 -7.48
CA GLY A 885 34.50 -41.55 -8.89
C GLY A 885 35.03 -42.95 -9.21
N GLU A 886 35.40 -43.15 -10.47
CA GLU A 886 36.02 -44.37 -10.97
C GLU A 886 37.31 -44.03 -11.74
N ASN A 887 38.32 -44.89 -11.67
CA ASN A 887 39.53 -44.82 -12.47
C ASN A 887 40.02 -46.23 -12.83
N GLU A 888 41.20 -46.36 -13.47
CA GLU A 888 41.76 -47.67 -13.90
C GLU A 888 41.95 -48.69 -12.75
N GLN A 889 41.91 -48.25 -11.49
CA GLN A 889 42.05 -49.08 -10.29
C GLN A 889 40.69 -49.50 -9.69
N GLY A 890 39.57 -49.06 -10.27
CA GLY A 890 38.21 -49.22 -9.75
C GLY A 890 37.66 -47.93 -9.13
N HIS A 891 36.66 -48.05 -8.26
CA HIS A 891 36.08 -46.88 -7.60
C HIS A 891 37.01 -46.30 -6.53
N TRP A 892 36.92 -44.99 -6.35
CA TRP A 892 37.65 -44.24 -5.34
C TRP A 892 36.72 -43.26 -4.60
N VAL A 893 37.10 -42.92 -3.37
CA VAL A 893 36.42 -41.92 -2.55
C VAL A 893 37.44 -41.13 -1.76
N THR A 894 37.29 -39.80 -1.71
CA THR A 894 38.10 -38.90 -0.89
C THR A 894 37.32 -38.56 0.36
N ILE A 895 37.91 -38.86 1.52
CA ILE A 895 37.31 -38.55 2.81
C ILE A 895 37.99 -37.30 3.37
N GLY A 896 37.17 -36.30 3.70
CA GLY A 896 37.60 -35.08 4.38
C GLY A 896 37.16 -35.07 5.84
N TRP A 897 37.81 -34.22 6.64
CA TRP A 897 37.43 -33.90 8.03
C TRP A 897 37.88 -32.48 8.39
N ASP A 898 37.55 -32.02 9.60
CA ASP A 898 37.96 -30.70 10.09
C ASP A 898 39.31 -30.78 10.84
N GLU A 899 40.08 -29.68 10.82
CA GLU A 899 41.36 -29.63 11.53
C GLU A 899 41.14 -29.64 13.05
N GLN A 900 41.75 -30.61 13.74
CA GLN A 900 41.71 -30.67 15.20
C GLN A 900 42.88 -29.89 15.80
N ALA A 901 42.58 -28.83 16.55
CA ALA A 901 43.59 -27.93 17.13
C ALA A 901 44.65 -28.69 17.96
N GLY A 902 45.90 -28.61 17.53
CA GLY A 902 47.04 -29.28 18.18
C GLY A 902 47.29 -30.73 17.72
N ALA A 903 46.47 -31.29 16.84
CA ALA A 903 46.80 -32.50 16.11
C ALA A 903 47.92 -32.22 15.10
N THR A 904 48.75 -33.22 14.84
CA THR A 904 49.88 -33.14 13.89
C THR A 904 49.89 -34.31 12.90
N ARG A 905 49.00 -35.29 13.04
CA ARG A 905 48.88 -36.48 12.19
C ARG A 905 47.51 -37.14 12.40
N TYR A 906 46.94 -37.66 11.32
CA TYR A 906 45.68 -38.39 11.29
C TYR A 906 45.87 -39.82 10.75
N THR A 907 44.98 -40.72 11.12
CA THR A 907 44.91 -42.10 10.63
C THR A 907 43.49 -42.39 10.15
N LEU A 908 43.33 -42.79 8.89
CA LEU A 908 42.05 -43.25 8.34
C LEU A 908 42.00 -44.78 8.37
N GLY A 909 40.96 -45.34 8.98
CA GLY A 909 40.69 -46.79 8.99
C GLY A 909 39.42 -47.12 8.21
N TRP A 910 39.45 -48.17 7.39
CA TRP A 910 38.28 -48.64 6.65
C TRP A 910 38.15 -50.17 6.55
N GLY A 911 36.92 -50.66 6.37
CA GLY A 911 36.64 -52.08 6.24
C GLY A 911 35.17 -52.42 5.95
N GLU A 912 34.91 -53.68 5.58
CA GLU A 912 33.54 -54.19 5.29
C GLU A 912 32.79 -54.59 6.58
N SER A 913 33.53 -54.94 7.63
CA SER A 913 33.01 -55.28 8.97
C SER A 913 32.92 -54.05 9.87
N HIS A 914 32.16 -54.14 10.95
CA HIS A 914 32.06 -53.07 11.95
C HIS A 914 33.28 -53.06 12.88
N PHE A 915 33.76 -51.85 13.21
CA PHE A 915 34.88 -51.59 14.12
C PHE A 915 34.63 -50.26 14.84
N GLU A 916 35.10 -50.16 16.09
CA GLU A 916 35.01 -48.93 16.90
C GLU A 916 36.32 -48.14 16.91
N GLN A 917 37.46 -48.82 17.05
CA GLN A 917 38.78 -48.20 17.02
C GLN A 917 39.37 -48.26 15.61
N VAL A 918 40.04 -47.19 15.17
CA VAL A 918 40.73 -47.16 13.85
C VAL A 918 41.78 -48.28 13.75
N ALA A 919 42.42 -48.63 14.87
CA ALA A 919 43.39 -49.72 14.96
C ALA A 919 42.81 -51.13 14.65
N ASP A 920 41.49 -51.32 14.79
CA ASP A 920 40.80 -52.59 14.46
C ASP A 920 40.36 -52.66 12.98
N ALA A 921 40.52 -51.58 12.22
CA ALA A 921 40.10 -51.53 10.82
C ALA A 921 40.97 -52.45 9.94
N LYS A 922 40.32 -53.15 9.00
CA LYS A 922 40.94 -54.09 8.04
C LYS A 922 42.07 -53.44 7.23
N HIS A 923 41.92 -52.15 6.91
CA HIS A 923 42.88 -51.33 6.18
C HIS A 923 43.04 -49.98 6.91
N GLN A 924 44.27 -49.47 6.97
CA GLN A 924 44.64 -48.24 7.69
C GLN A 924 45.71 -47.48 6.89
N LYS A 925 45.65 -46.15 6.84
CA LYS A 925 46.67 -45.26 6.24
C LYS A 925 46.80 -43.99 7.09
N GLU A 926 48.02 -43.53 7.33
CA GLU A 926 48.31 -42.27 8.03
C GLU A 926 48.45 -41.11 7.03
N THR A 927 48.13 -39.89 7.46
CA THR A 927 48.33 -38.64 6.71
C THR A 927 48.60 -37.46 7.65
N HIS A 928 49.14 -36.37 7.12
CA HIS A 928 49.23 -35.06 7.80
C HIS A 928 48.14 -34.08 7.34
N GLU A 929 47.53 -34.33 6.17
CA GLU A 929 46.46 -33.51 5.59
C GLU A 929 45.09 -33.82 6.24
N THR A 930 44.12 -32.92 6.07
CA THR A 930 42.70 -33.10 6.49
C THR A 930 41.82 -33.81 5.45
N ARG A 931 42.44 -34.34 4.39
CA ARG A 931 41.80 -35.07 3.28
C ARG A 931 42.62 -36.32 2.93
N MET A 932 41.97 -37.41 2.53
CA MET A 932 42.67 -38.58 2.00
C MET A 932 41.79 -39.47 1.09
N THR A 933 42.35 -39.88 -0.05
CA THR A 933 41.70 -40.80 -1.00
C THR A 933 41.89 -42.27 -0.63
N ILE A 934 40.82 -43.06 -0.78
CA ILE A 934 40.81 -44.52 -0.80
C ILE A 934 40.51 -44.97 -2.23
N THR A 935 41.35 -45.82 -2.83
CA THR A 935 41.12 -46.42 -4.16
C THR A 935 40.86 -47.92 -4.09
N GLY A 936 40.44 -48.54 -5.21
CA GLY A 936 40.23 -49.98 -5.31
C GLY A 936 38.95 -50.49 -4.62
N LEU A 937 37.93 -49.63 -4.50
CA LEU A 937 36.65 -49.98 -3.90
C LEU A 937 35.76 -50.71 -4.92
N ALA A 938 35.06 -51.75 -4.45
CA ALA A 938 34.18 -52.56 -5.28
C ALA A 938 32.74 -52.03 -5.23
N PHE A 939 32.14 -51.81 -6.41
CA PHE A 939 30.83 -51.17 -6.60
C PHE A 939 29.74 -51.65 -5.61
N GLU A 940 29.53 -52.97 -5.55
CA GLU A 940 28.49 -53.65 -4.77
C GLU A 940 28.80 -53.77 -3.26
N ARG A 941 29.87 -53.14 -2.74
CA ARG A 941 30.28 -53.31 -1.33
C ARG A 941 30.01 -52.08 -0.49
N LEU A 942 29.56 -52.33 0.74
CA LEU A 942 29.41 -51.35 1.80
C LEU A 942 30.69 -51.31 2.65
N TYR A 943 31.26 -50.12 2.79
CA TYR A 943 32.45 -49.83 3.56
C TYR A 943 32.08 -48.97 4.77
N ARG A 944 32.74 -49.23 5.89
CA ARG A 944 32.73 -48.43 7.11
C ARG A 944 34.07 -47.73 7.26
N ILE A 945 34.05 -46.48 7.69
CA ILE A 945 35.21 -45.58 7.73
C ILE A 945 35.20 -44.78 9.04
N ARG A 946 36.38 -44.62 9.67
CA ARG A 946 36.63 -43.65 10.76
C ARG A 946 38.00 -42.98 10.61
N VAL A 947 38.10 -41.73 11.05
CA VAL A 947 39.35 -40.97 11.21
C VAL A 947 39.75 -40.98 12.68
N GLN A 948 41.04 -40.95 13.02
CA GLN A 948 41.51 -40.62 14.38
C GLN A 948 42.78 -39.77 14.32
N SER A 949 42.97 -38.83 15.25
CA SER A 949 44.17 -38.00 15.35
C SER A 949 45.20 -38.60 16.31
N ASN A 950 46.40 -38.04 16.35
CA ASN A 950 47.40 -38.40 17.34
C ASN A 950 47.13 -37.86 18.77
N ILE A 951 46.01 -37.17 19.01
CA ILE A 951 45.66 -36.58 20.32
C ILE A 951 44.23 -36.88 20.80
N GLY A 952 43.35 -37.41 19.95
CA GLY A 952 41.92 -37.48 20.20
C GLY A 952 41.25 -38.80 19.81
N SER A 953 39.95 -38.87 20.07
CA SER A 953 39.12 -40.07 19.90
C SER A 953 38.68 -40.29 18.45
N PRO A 954 38.40 -41.55 18.04
CA PRO A 954 37.94 -41.85 16.68
C PRO A 954 36.67 -41.07 16.33
N SER A 955 36.60 -40.57 15.10
CA SER A 955 35.39 -39.97 14.54
C SER A 955 34.21 -40.95 14.60
N SER A 956 33.00 -40.42 14.44
CA SER A 956 31.85 -41.28 14.16
C SER A 956 32.00 -42.06 12.85
N LEU A 957 31.19 -43.11 12.72
CA LEU A 957 31.27 -44.12 11.68
C LEU A 957 30.60 -43.66 10.38
N LEU A 958 31.39 -43.13 9.43
CA LEU A 958 30.92 -42.94 8.06
C LEU A 958 30.67 -44.31 7.40
N THR A 959 29.57 -44.41 6.66
CA THR A 959 29.21 -45.59 5.86
C THR A 959 29.09 -45.19 4.40
N TYR A 960 29.79 -45.89 3.51
CA TYR A 960 29.92 -45.55 2.10
C TYR A 960 29.78 -46.79 1.19
N SER A 961 29.25 -46.62 -0.02
CA SER A 961 29.23 -47.65 -1.06
C SER A 961 29.16 -46.98 -2.43
N PRO A 962 30.04 -47.32 -3.40
CA PRO A 962 30.02 -46.67 -4.72
C PRO A 962 28.72 -46.89 -5.51
N LYS A 963 27.92 -47.89 -5.14
CA LYS A 963 26.59 -48.14 -5.71
C LYS A 963 25.48 -47.24 -5.14
N LEU A 964 25.68 -46.66 -3.95
CA LEU A 964 24.68 -45.79 -3.32
C LEU A 964 24.85 -44.37 -3.85
N ILE A 965 24.20 -44.08 -4.97
CA ILE A 965 24.00 -42.70 -5.42
C ILE A 965 23.06 -42.04 -4.41
N HIS A 966 23.61 -41.19 -3.56
CA HIS A 966 22.83 -40.33 -2.68
C HIS A 966 22.21 -39.21 -3.52
N VAL A 967 20.92 -39.35 -3.82
CA VAL A 967 20.07 -38.16 -4.05
C VAL A 967 19.54 -37.78 -2.66
N ALA A 968 19.44 -36.48 -2.36
CA ALA A 968 18.69 -36.04 -1.18
C ALA A 968 17.27 -36.62 -1.22
N ASP A 969 16.68 -36.87 -0.05
CA ASP A 969 15.26 -37.27 0.02
C ASP A 969 14.38 -36.14 -0.56
N THR A 970 13.09 -36.38 -0.80
CA THR A 970 12.24 -35.55 -1.70
C THR A 970 12.07 -34.06 -1.32
N ARG A 971 12.64 -33.60 -0.19
CA ARG A 971 12.60 -32.23 0.37
C ARG A 971 11.20 -31.65 0.65
N VAL A 972 10.15 -32.44 0.47
CA VAL A 972 8.77 -32.07 0.81
C VAL A 972 8.60 -32.12 2.33
N THR A 973 8.43 -30.95 2.95
CA THR A 973 8.24 -30.80 4.40
C THR A 973 6.83 -31.10 4.90
N GLU A 974 5.81 -31.02 4.02
CA GLU A 974 4.44 -31.47 4.31
C GLU A 974 4.06 -32.66 3.42
N GLY A 975 4.18 -33.88 3.97
CA GLY A 975 3.71 -35.08 3.29
C GLY A 975 2.21 -35.02 3.00
N THR A 976 1.79 -35.52 1.83
CA THR A 976 0.34 -35.75 1.61
C THR A 976 -0.17 -36.82 2.59
N ARG A 977 -1.47 -36.83 2.89
CA ARG A 977 -2.09 -37.75 3.90
C ARG A 977 -1.98 -39.26 3.61
N MET A 978 -1.27 -39.67 2.56
CA MET A 978 -1.02 -41.08 2.21
C MET A 978 0.48 -41.38 2.02
N ASP A 979 1.36 -40.41 2.22
CA ASP A 979 2.79 -40.47 1.93
C ASP A 979 3.65 -40.80 3.16
N ASP A 980 4.91 -41.21 2.94
CA ASP A 980 5.76 -41.78 3.98
C ASP A 980 6.57 -40.79 4.83
N SER A 981 6.52 -39.49 4.54
CA SER A 981 7.00 -38.40 5.42
C SER A 981 6.45 -38.57 6.84
N HIS A 982 5.14 -38.86 6.96
CA HIS A 982 4.44 -39.18 8.21
C HIS A 982 5.00 -40.38 9.01
N ARG A 983 6.02 -41.09 8.52
CA ARG A 983 6.70 -42.20 9.22
C ARG A 983 7.95 -41.77 10.01
N GLY A 984 8.28 -40.49 10.04
CA GLY A 984 9.26 -39.94 10.98
C GLY A 984 10.72 -40.11 10.57
N ARG A 985 11.02 -39.87 9.29
CA ARG A 985 12.41 -39.62 8.82
C ARG A 985 12.79 -38.14 8.91
N ASP A 986 11.83 -37.28 8.59
CA ASP A 986 11.87 -35.82 8.66
C ASP A 986 11.96 -35.25 10.09
N SER A 987 11.82 -36.10 11.10
CA SER A 987 11.71 -35.72 12.52
C SER A 987 12.76 -36.40 13.42
N ASP A 988 13.81 -37.01 12.83
CA ASP A 988 14.96 -37.57 13.57
C ASP A 988 15.91 -36.47 14.04
N ASN A 989 15.55 -35.82 15.15
CA ASN A 989 16.32 -34.76 15.81
C ASN A 989 17.61 -35.23 16.51
N GLN A 990 18.13 -36.42 16.21
CA GLN A 990 19.45 -36.84 16.69
C GLN A 990 20.56 -36.12 15.93
N CYS A 991 21.73 -36.00 16.56
CA CYS A 991 22.95 -35.56 15.90
C CYS A 991 23.25 -36.44 14.67
N ASP A 992 23.48 -35.81 13.50
CA ASP A 992 24.37 -36.38 12.50
C ASP A 992 25.81 -36.01 12.91
N PRO A 993 26.62 -36.97 13.36
CA PRO A 993 27.98 -36.69 13.77
C PRO A 993 28.92 -36.41 12.58
N LEU A 994 28.43 -36.56 11.34
CA LEU A 994 29.18 -36.25 10.14
C LEU A 994 29.06 -34.74 9.83
N SER A 995 27.84 -34.20 9.69
CA SER A 995 27.61 -32.76 9.50
C SER A 995 27.82 -31.92 10.75
N GLY A 996 27.64 -32.52 11.93
CA GLY A 996 27.63 -31.81 13.19
C GLY A 996 26.31 -31.07 13.45
N LYS A 997 25.27 -31.25 12.63
CA LYS A 997 23.91 -30.75 12.86
C LYS A 997 22.97 -31.88 13.31
N ALA A 998 21.69 -31.58 13.57
CA ALA A 998 20.68 -32.64 13.62
C ALA A 998 20.51 -33.25 12.22
N LYS A 999 20.23 -34.56 12.11
CA LYS A 999 20.07 -35.24 10.80
C LYS A 999 18.97 -34.66 9.91
N ASN A 1000 18.00 -33.99 10.54
CA ASN A 1000 16.89 -33.29 9.91
C ASN A 1000 16.96 -31.76 10.07
N SER A 1001 18.16 -31.21 10.28
CA SER A 1001 18.34 -29.76 10.31
C SER A 1001 18.17 -29.16 8.92
N ASN A 1002 17.73 -27.90 8.86
CA ASN A 1002 17.82 -27.09 7.64
C ASN A 1002 19.12 -26.26 7.60
N ASN A 1003 19.93 -26.26 8.67
CA ASN A 1003 21.06 -25.32 8.83
C ASN A 1003 22.24 -25.60 7.88
N ASP A 1004 22.39 -26.85 7.43
CA ASP A 1004 23.39 -27.35 6.48
C ASP A 1004 22.80 -27.65 5.09
N GLY A 1005 21.66 -27.02 4.74
CA GLY A 1005 20.92 -27.24 3.50
C GLY A 1005 19.53 -27.80 3.76
N LEU A 1006 18.69 -27.91 2.72
CA LEU A 1006 17.34 -28.48 2.87
C LEU A 1006 17.36 -30.01 3.01
N LEU A 1007 16.76 -30.49 4.12
CA LEU A 1007 16.51 -31.90 4.50
C LEU A 1007 17.16 -32.96 3.61
N GLY A 1008 18.33 -33.45 4.02
CA GLY A 1008 19.07 -34.51 3.32
C GLY A 1008 20.07 -34.01 2.26
N ALA A 1009 20.10 -32.70 1.98
CA ALA A 1009 21.32 -32.04 1.52
C ALA A 1009 22.30 -31.89 2.70
N ARG A 1010 23.60 -31.90 2.42
CA ARG A 1010 24.63 -31.57 3.43
C ARG A 1010 25.69 -30.63 2.84
N TYR A 1011 25.32 -29.38 2.67
CA TYR A 1011 26.08 -28.34 1.99
C TYR A 1011 27.08 -27.61 2.92
N ILE A 1012 28.34 -27.52 2.45
CA ILE A 1012 29.44 -26.82 3.11
C ILE A 1012 29.97 -25.73 2.17
N LYS A 1013 29.97 -24.47 2.65
CA LYS A 1013 30.48 -23.28 1.94
C LYS A 1013 32.01 -23.28 1.97
N LEU A 1014 32.64 -23.13 0.80
CA LEU A 1014 34.10 -23.16 0.62
C LEU A 1014 34.65 -21.81 0.12
N ASP A 1015 35.89 -21.49 0.49
CA ASP A 1015 36.67 -20.38 -0.08
C ASP A 1015 37.29 -20.71 -1.45
N GLU A 1016 38.10 -19.79 -2.01
CA GLU A 1016 38.70 -19.90 -3.34
C GLU A 1016 39.76 -21.02 -3.43
N GLU A 1017 40.37 -21.38 -2.31
CA GLU A 1017 41.28 -22.50 -2.15
C GLU A 1017 40.56 -23.86 -1.95
N GLY A 1018 39.27 -23.85 -1.61
CA GLY A 1018 38.47 -25.05 -1.38
C GLY A 1018 38.46 -25.54 0.07
N THR A 1019 38.75 -24.66 1.03
CA THR A 1019 38.70 -24.91 2.47
C THR A 1019 37.33 -24.51 3.03
N PRO A 1020 36.74 -25.27 3.98
CA PRO A 1020 35.49 -24.87 4.63
C PRO A 1020 35.60 -23.54 5.37
N LEU A 1021 34.65 -22.62 5.12
CA LEU A 1021 34.56 -21.38 5.88
C LEU A 1021 34.31 -21.65 7.37
N VAL A 1022 35.03 -20.93 8.24
CA VAL A 1022 34.91 -21.02 9.71
C VAL A 1022 33.48 -20.68 10.20
N ARG A 1023 32.77 -19.82 9.46
CA ARG A 1023 31.40 -19.38 9.76
C ARG A 1023 30.44 -19.80 8.64
N GLN A 1024 29.93 -21.03 8.75
CA GLN A 1024 28.97 -21.61 7.81
C GLN A 1024 27.57 -20.96 7.90
N ASP A 1025 27.26 -20.30 9.02
CA ASP A 1025 26.01 -19.62 9.32
C ASP A 1025 25.80 -18.30 8.55
N LEU A 1026 26.87 -17.72 7.99
CA LEU A 1026 26.79 -16.44 7.27
C LEU A 1026 26.22 -16.58 5.85
N THR A 1027 25.49 -15.58 5.39
CA THR A 1027 25.01 -15.45 4.00
C THR A 1027 26.14 -15.01 3.07
N TYR A 1028 25.91 -15.14 1.76
CA TYR A 1028 26.88 -14.75 0.74
C TYR A 1028 27.28 -13.26 0.84
N ASP A 1029 26.35 -12.37 1.19
CA ASP A 1029 26.60 -10.93 1.29
C ASP A 1029 27.45 -10.55 2.50
N GLN A 1030 27.29 -11.27 3.62
CA GLN A 1030 28.10 -11.10 4.82
C GLN A 1030 29.51 -11.68 4.64
N ARG A 1031 29.60 -12.84 3.96
CA ARG A 1031 30.84 -13.55 3.68
C ARG A 1031 30.71 -14.35 2.38
N PRO A 1032 31.22 -13.83 1.24
CA PRO A 1032 31.22 -14.56 -0.02
C PRO A 1032 31.97 -15.90 0.08
N PHE A 1033 31.43 -16.91 -0.60
CA PHE A 1033 32.02 -18.22 -0.77
C PHE A 1033 32.11 -18.56 -2.27
N ALA A 1034 33.12 -19.34 -2.66
CA ALA A 1034 33.38 -19.62 -4.07
C ALA A 1034 32.62 -20.87 -4.56
N CYS A 1035 32.43 -21.86 -3.69
CA CYS A 1035 31.74 -23.11 -4.00
C CYS A 1035 30.93 -23.65 -2.82
N VAL A 1036 30.09 -24.64 -3.13
CA VAL A 1036 29.33 -25.44 -2.17
C VAL A 1036 29.66 -26.91 -2.38
N LEU A 1037 30.27 -27.55 -1.39
CA LEU A 1037 30.43 -29.01 -1.35
C LEU A 1037 29.16 -29.65 -0.80
N ASP A 1038 28.59 -30.60 -1.53
CA ASP A 1038 27.66 -31.58 -0.97
C ASP A 1038 28.44 -32.74 -0.34
N ALA A 1039 28.58 -32.69 0.98
CA ALA A 1039 29.34 -33.64 1.78
C ALA A 1039 28.71 -35.05 1.84
N GLN A 1040 27.51 -35.23 1.26
CA GLN A 1040 26.82 -36.52 1.14
C GLN A 1040 27.08 -37.22 -0.22
N THR A 1041 27.48 -36.46 -1.25
CA THR A 1041 27.82 -36.99 -2.59
C THR A 1041 29.27 -36.77 -3.00
N GLY A 1042 30.00 -35.85 -2.36
CA GLY A 1042 31.32 -35.40 -2.78
C GLY A 1042 31.31 -34.40 -3.93
N LEU A 1043 30.12 -34.05 -4.47
CA LEU A 1043 30.00 -33.09 -5.57
C LEU A 1043 30.25 -31.67 -5.08
N VAL A 1044 31.09 -30.93 -5.79
CA VAL A 1044 31.36 -29.52 -5.51
C VAL A 1044 30.75 -28.65 -6.61
N TRP A 1045 29.88 -27.73 -6.21
CA TRP A 1045 29.11 -26.85 -7.09
C TRP A 1045 29.68 -25.44 -7.09
N GLU A 1046 29.70 -24.76 -8.24
CA GLU A 1046 30.14 -23.36 -8.28
C GLU A 1046 29.09 -22.44 -7.65
N THR A 1047 29.52 -21.45 -6.87
CA THR A 1047 28.67 -20.33 -6.45
C THR A 1047 28.93 -19.14 -7.37
N LYS A 1048 27.89 -18.63 -8.02
CA LYS A 1048 27.98 -17.45 -8.90
C LYS A 1048 28.31 -16.18 -8.11
N HIS A 1049 28.95 -15.24 -8.78
CA HIS A 1049 29.25 -13.91 -8.23
C HIS A 1049 28.14 -12.92 -8.60
N GLU A 1050 27.70 -12.12 -7.63
CA GLU A 1050 26.90 -10.92 -7.88
C GLU A 1050 27.83 -9.70 -7.99
N ARG A 1051 28.07 -9.28 -9.24
CA ARG A 1051 28.90 -8.13 -9.59
C ARG A 1051 28.14 -6.82 -9.31
N LYS A 1052 28.68 -5.96 -8.45
CA LYS A 1052 28.09 -4.64 -8.11
C LYS A 1052 28.51 -3.57 -9.13
N GLU A 1053 28.01 -2.34 -8.97
CA GLU A 1053 28.43 -1.24 -9.84
C GLU A 1053 29.88 -0.82 -9.52
N GLY A 1054 30.75 -0.80 -10.52
CA GLY A 1054 32.19 -0.56 -10.37
C GLY A 1054 33.04 -1.84 -10.26
N ASP A 1055 32.46 -2.99 -9.92
CA ASP A 1055 33.20 -4.27 -9.86
C ASP A 1055 33.63 -4.75 -11.26
N PRO A 1056 34.84 -5.33 -11.39
CA PRO A 1056 35.34 -5.88 -12.66
C PRO A 1056 34.53 -7.09 -13.11
N TYR A 1057 34.44 -7.27 -14.43
CA TYR A 1057 33.75 -8.42 -15.04
C TYR A 1057 34.49 -9.72 -14.77
N SER A 1058 33.76 -10.74 -14.33
CA SER A 1058 34.30 -12.04 -13.95
C SER A 1058 33.65 -13.18 -14.72
N ILE A 1059 34.42 -14.20 -15.08
CA ILE A 1059 33.87 -15.44 -15.67
C ILE A 1059 32.83 -16.11 -14.74
N PHE A 1060 32.83 -15.77 -13.45
CA PHE A 1060 31.91 -16.28 -12.44
C PHE A 1060 30.62 -15.44 -12.27
N ASP A 1061 30.47 -14.32 -13.00
CA ASP A 1061 29.29 -13.45 -12.90
C ASP A 1061 27.98 -14.21 -13.18
N GLY A 1062 26.99 -14.06 -12.29
CA GLY A 1062 25.69 -14.71 -12.40
C GLY A 1062 24.85 -14.31 -13.62
N SER A 1063 25.24 -13.26 -14.33
CA SER A 1063 24.63 -12.81 -15.59
C SER A 1063 25.25 -13.42 -16.86
N ASN A 1064 26.31 -14.22 -16.75
CA ASN A 1064 26.97 -14.80 -17.92
C ASN A 1064 26.12 -15.92 -18.56
N MET A 1065 25.90 -15.82 -19.87
CA MET A 1065 25.13 -16.77 -20.67
C MET A 1065 25.99 -17.36 -21.79
N PHE A 1066 25.82 -18.66 -22.04
CA PHE A 1066 26.72 -19.45 -22.87
C PHE A 1066 25.96 -20.33 -23.87
N VAL A 1067 26.51 -20.47 -25.07
CA VAL A 1067 26.01 -21.38 -26.13
C VAL A 1067 26.75 -22.72 -26.06
N MET A 1068 26.07 -23.82 -26.37
CA MET A 1068 26.70 -25.15 -26.27
C MET A 1068 27.66 -25.40 -27.44
N ASP A 1069 27.22 -25.09 -28.67
CA ASP A 1069 28.02 -25.17 -29.89
C ASP A 1069 27.79 -23.92 -30.75
N PRO A 1070 28.81 -23.08 -30.98
CA PRO A 1070 28.72 -21.92 -31.85
C PRO A 1070 28.80 -22.25 -33.35
N SER A 1071 28.93 -23.52 -33.73
CA SER A 1071 29.05 -23.96 -35.13
C SER A 1071 27.84 -23.54 -35.98
N GLY A 1072 28.06 -22.57 -36.88
CA GLY A 1072 27.04 -22.07 -37.80
C GLY A 1072 26.24 -20.85 -37.31
N MET A 1073 26.65 -20.20 -36.22
CA MET A 1073 26.15 -18.88 -35.84
C MET A 1073 26.96 -17.74 -36.47
N GLU A 1074 26.39 -16.53 -36.41
CA GLU A 1074 27.06 -15.27 -36.73
C GLU A 1074 27.79 -14.73 -35.48
N ASP A 1075 28.67 -13.73 -35.63
CA ASP A 1075 29.55 -13.19 -34.58
C ASP A 1075 28.82 -12.50 -33.39
N VAL A 1076 27.49 -12.52 -33.35
CA VAL A 1076 26.66 -11.92 -32.29
C VAL A 1076 25.48 -12.83 -31.96
N PHE A 1077 25.26 -13.12 -30.68
CA PHE A 1077 24.02 -13.73 -30.17
C PHE A 1077 23.30 -12.80 -29.18
N ASP A 1078 22.04 -13.10 -28.88
CA ASP A 1078 21.14 -12.31 -28.01
C ASP A 1078 21.45 -12.51 -26.51
N GLY A 1079 22.73 -12.56 -26.15
CA GLY A 1079 23.23 -12.84 -24.81
C GLY A 1079 24.71 -12.52 -24.71
N ALA A 1080 25.29 -12.69 -23.52
CA ALA A 1080 26.66 -12.23 -23.29
C ALA A 1080 27.39 -12.94 -22.15
N CYS A 1081 28.73 -12.90 -22.17
CA CYS A 1081 29.61 -13.38 -21.12
C CYS A 1081 30.78 -12.40 -20.85
N ALA A 1082 31.34 -12.44 -19.64
CA ALA A 1082 32.53 -11.69 -19.25
C ALA A 1082 33.82 -12.23 -19.89
N LEU A 1083 34.68 -11.33 -20.37
CA LEU A 1083 36.09 -11.57 -20.66
C LEU A 1083 36.93 -10.85 -19.60
N SER A 1084 37.27 -11.56 -18.52
CA SER A 1084 37.89 -10.98 -17.33
C SER A 1084 39.33 -10.50 -17.54
N ASP A 1085 40.03 -11.02 -18.55
CA ASP A 1085 41.38 -10.60 -18.96
C ASP A 1085 41.39 -9.21 -19.62
N LEU A 1086 40.29 -8.88 -20.30
CA LEU A 1086 40.07 -7.57 -20.95
C LEU A 1086 39.20 -6.63 -20.11
N ASN A 1087 38.55 -7.14 -19.05
CA ASN A 1087 37.51 -6.47 -18.26
C ASN A 1087 36.38 -5.89 -19.13
N VAL A 1088 35.86 -6.69 -20.06
CA VAL A 1088 34.73 -6.33 -20.94
C VAL A 1088 33.71 -7.46 -21.05
N VAL A 1089 32.52 -7.11 -21.52
CA VAL A 1089 31.47 -8.06 -21.91
C VAL A 1089 31.63 -8.41 -23.39
N SER A 1090 31.37 -9.68 -23.73
CA SER A 1090 31.40 -10.24 -25.07
C SER A 1090 30.03 -10.80 -25.45
N THR A 1091 29.56 -10.47 -26.66
CA THR A 1091 28.39 -11.07 -27.32
C THR A 1091 28.77 -12.04 -28.45
N ASP A 1092 30.08 -12.35 -28.57
CA ASP A 1092 30.63 -13.30 -29.54
C ASP A 1092 30.40 -14.75 -29.05
N PRO A 1093 29.64 -15.58 -29.79
CA PRO A 1093 29.32 -16.94 -29.35
C PRO A 1093 30.51 -17.90 -29.42
N HIS A 1094 31.51 -17.63 -30.27
CA HIS A 1094 32.74 -18.42 -30.30
C HIS A 1094 33.61 -18.18 -29.07
N LYS A 1095 33.44 -17.04 -28.39
CA LYS A 1095 34.00 -16.78 -27.05
C LYS A 1095 33.09 -17.28 -25.94
N CYS A 1096 31.80 -16.97 -25.97
CA CYS A 1096 30.83 -17.35 -24.94
C CYS A 1096 30.27 -18.77 -25.14
N SER A 1097 31.14 -19.75 -25.33
CA SER A 1097 30.78 -21.16 -25.41
C SER A 1097 30.95 -21.88 -24.07
N VAL A 1098 30.15 -22.92 -23.83
CA VAL A 1098 30.25 -23.76 -22.63
C VAL A 1098 31.64 -24.39 -22.50
N ALA A 1099 32.25 -24.82 -23.61
CA ALA A 1099 33.59 -25.40 -23.64
C ALA A 1099 34.67 -24.40 -23.19
N ASN A 1100 34.57 -23.13 -23.60
CA ASN A 1100 35.50 -22.08 -23.17
C ASN A 1100 35.34 -21.79 -21.66
N GLN A 1101 34.10 -21.66 -21.18
CA GLN A 1101 33.85 -21.44 -19.75
C GLN A 1101 34.42 -22.57 -18.89
N ILE A 1102 34.18 -23.83 -19.26
CA ILE A 1102 34.73 -25.00 -18.57
C ILE A 1102 36.26 -24.95 -18.58
N SER A 1103 36.89 -24.59 -19.71
CA SER A 1103 38.34 -24.40 -19.81
C SER A 1103 38.86 -23.29 -18.88
N TRP A 1104 38.18 -22.14 -18.81
CA TRP A 1104 38.56 -21.01 -17.98
C TRP A 1104 38.40 -21.30 -16.48
N VAL A 1105 37.29 -21.92 -16.05
CA VAL A 1105 37.07 -22.29 -14.63
C VAL A 1105 38.08 -23.34 -14.18
N ASN A 1106 38.37 -24.34 -15.02
CA ASN A 1106 39.41 -25.34 -14.74
C ASN A 1106 40.84 -24.74 -14.73
N GLY A 1107 41.12 -23.76 -15.59
CA GLY A 1107 42.39 -23.02 -15.58
C GLY A 1107 42.55 -22.11 -14.37
N ALA A 1108 41.47 -21.48 -13.90
CA ALA A 1108 41.42 -20.65 -12.70
C ALA A 1108 41.48 -21.46 -11.39
N LYS A 1109 41.25 -22.77 -11.45
CA LYS A 1109 41.23 -23.69 -10.29
C LYS A 1109 40.31 -23.24 -9.15
N ARG A 1110 39.08 -22.84 -9.48
CA ARG A 1110 38.09 -22.39 -8.46
C ARG A 1110 37.94 -23.47 -7.38
N CYS A 1111 38.08 -23.07 -6.12
CA CYS A 1111 38.03 -23.95 -4.94
C CYS A 1111 39.09 -25.07 -5.00
N GLY A 1112 40.27 -24.77 -5.56
CA GLY A 1112 41.35 -25.74 -5.79
C GLY A 1112 41.09 -26.78 -6.90
N LEU A 1113 39.91 -26.80 -7.52
CA LEU A 1113 39.43 -27.85 -8.41
C LEU A 1113 39.61 -27.53 -9.90
N SER A 1114 40.03 -28.53 -10.69
CA SER A 1114 40.22 -28.43 -12.14
C SER A 1114 39.59 -29.59 -12.93
N ASN A 1115 38.47 -30.10 -12.42
CA ASN A 1115 37.61 -31.15 -12.98
C ASN A 1115 36.14 -30.68 -13.08
N TRP A 1116 35.92 -29.39 -13.29
CA TRP A 1116 34.61 -28.78 -13.50
C TRP A 1116 34.00 -29.24 -14.83
N ARG A 1117 32.72 -29.62 -14.80
CA ARG A 1117 31.91 -30.12 -15.91
C ARG A 1117 30.46 -29.63 -15.80
N LEU A 1118 29.66 -29.95 -16.82
CA LEU A 1118 28.19 -29.83 -16.71
C LEU A 1118 27.64 -30.89 -15.73
N PRO A 1119 26.54 -30.58 -15.02
CA PRO A 1119 25.83 -31.56 -14.21
C PRO A 1119 24.96 -32.47 -15.10
N THR A 1120 24.86 -33.73 -14.71
CA THR A 1120 23.87 -34.65 -15.26
C THR A 1120 22.46 -34.30 -14.78
N LEU A 1121 21.44 -34.87 -15.41
CA LEU A 1121 20.04 -34.65 -15.03
C LEU A 1121 19.74 -35.00 -13.56
N GLN A 1122 20.35 -36.07 -13.04
CA GLN A 1122 20.13 -36.51 -11.66
C GLN A 1122 20.78 -35.56 -10.64
N GLU A 1123 21.95 -35.03 -10.95
CA GLU A 1123 22.66 -34.05 -10.13
C GLU A 1123 21.94 -32.69 -10.15
N GLY A 1124 21.46 -32.25 -11.32
CA GLY A 1124 20.66 -31.03 -11.44
C GLY A 1124 19.36 -31.07 -10.64
N TYR A 1125 18.63 -32.21 -10.67
CA TYR A 1125 17.46 -32.40 -9.81
C TYR A 1125 17.81 -32.46 -8.32
N ALA A 1126 19.01 -32.91 -7.94
CA ALA A 1126 19.46 -32.94 -6.55
C ALA A 1126 19.70 -31.53 -5.94
N LEU A 1127 19.54 -30.45 -6.71
CA LEU A 1127 19.55 -29.07 -6.21
C LEU A 1127 18.17 -28.48 -5.91
N PHE A 1128 17.09 -29.07 -6.43
CA PHE A 1128 15.76 -28.47 -6.36
C PHE A 1128 15.14 -28.51 -4.95
N ASP A 1129 14.38 -27.47 -4.61
CA ASP A 1129 13.43 -27.45 -3.49
C ASP A 1129 11.99 -27.62 -4.01
N PHE A 1130 11.10 -28.22 -3.20
CA PHE A 1130 9.68 -28.39 -3.50
C PHE A 1130 8.77 -27.77 -2.41
N SER A 1131 9.30 -26.95 -1.49
CA SER A 1131 8.50 -26.20 -0.52
C SER A 1131 7.65 -25.09 -1.16
N GLU A 1132 6.40 -24.86 -0.69
CA GLU A 1132 5.44 -23.91 -1.31
C GLU A 1132 5.82 -22.41 -1.21
N SER A 1133 7.06 -22.05 -0.88
CA SER A 1133 7.38 -20.71 -0.31
C SER A 1133 8.35 -19.82 -1.10
N GLN A 1134 8.96 -20.30 -2.19
CA GLN A 1134 10.12 -19.62 -2.82
C GLN A 1134 9.84 -19.03 -4.22
N LYS A 1135 10.58 -17.96 -4.56
CA LYS A 1135 10.56 -17.32 -5.90
C LYS A 1135 11.28 -18.14 -6.99
N MET A 1136 12.02 -19.17 -6.58
CA MET A 1136 12.84 -20.07 -7.38
C MET A 1136 13.04 -21.36 -6.59
N ASN A 1137 13.01 -22.52 -7.25
CA ASN A 1137 13.07 -23.84 -6.61
C ASN A 1137 14.53 -24.28 -6.34
N LEU A 1138 15.31 -23.47 -5.61
CA LEU A 1138 16.71 -23.74 -5.24
C LEU A 1138 17.02 -23.17 -3.86
N ASP A 1139 17.91 -23.81 -3.08
CA ASP A 1139 18.34 -23.28 -1.79
C ASP A 1139 19.21 -22.01 -1.96
N THR A 1140 18.54 -20.85 -1.94
CA THR A 1140 19.15 -19.52 -2.10
C THR A 1140 20.18 -19.16 -1.01
N ARG A 1141 20.27 -19.92 0.09
CA ARG A 1141 21.31 -19.75 1.12
C ARG A 1141 22.68 -20.27 0.66
N TYR A 1142 22.69 -21.07 -0.40
CA TYR A 1142 23.85 -21.70 -1.02
C TYR A 1142 24.00 -21.31 -2.50
N PHE A 1143 22.90 -21.02 -3.20
CA PHE A 1143 22.89 -20.64 -4.62
C PHE A 1143 22.16 -19.30 -4.90
N PRO A 1144 22.48 -18.19 -4.20
CA PRO A 1144 21.72 -16.93 -4.30
C PRO A 1144 21.81 -16.28 -5.69
N ASN A 1145 22.98 -16.36 -6.33
CA ASN A 1145 23.34 -15.51 -7.47
C ASN A 1145 23.11 -16.16 -8.85
N LEU A 1146 22.41 -17.30 -8.92
CA LEU A 1146 22.09 -17.95 -10.19
C LEU A 1146 20.88 -17.24 -10.82
N ARG A 1147 21.14 -16.35 -11.80
CA ARG A 1147 20.09 -15.55 -12.45
C ARG A 1147 19.56 -16.24 -13.70
N PHE A 1148 18.23 -16.26 -13.82
CA PHE A 1148 17.51 -16.57 -15.05
C PHE A 1148 16.99 -15.26 -15.67
N PRO A 1149 17.08 -15.05 -17.00
CA PRO A 1149 16.61 -13.81 -17.62
C PRO A 1149 15.10 -13.54 -17.38
N ARG A 1150 14.71 -12.27 -17.42
CA ARG A 1150 13.32 -11.85 -17.19
C ARG A 1150 12.44 -12.14 -18.41
N MET A 1151 11.73 -13.26 -18.37
CA MET A 1151 10.35 -13.41 -18.90
C MET A 1151 10.08 -12.78 -20.28
N ASP A 1152 10.84 -13.14 -21.31
CA ASP A 1152 10.25 -13.20 -22.66
C ASP A 1152 9.63 -14.59 -22.85
N MET A 1153 8.35 -14.62 -23.25
CA MET A 1153 7.66 -15.87 -23.59
C MET A 1153 8.28 -16.61 -24.78
N SER A 1154 9.22 -16.00 -25.52
CA SER A 1154 9.94 -16.63 -26.64
C SER A 1154 11.09 -17.56 -26.22
N THR A 1155 11.63 -17.43 -25.00
CA THR A 1155 12.82 -18.17 -24.56
C THR A 1155 12.62 -18.91 -23.24
N PHE A 1156 12.98 -20.19 -23.25
CA PHE A 1156 13.09 -21.01 -22.05
C PHE A 1156 14.36 -20.61 -21.29
N HIS A 1157 14.29 -20.54 -19.97
CA HIS A 1157 15.43 -20.18 -19.12
C HIS A 1157 15.70 -21.29 -18.10
N GLY A 1158 16.75 -22.06 -18.33
CA GLY A 1158 17.24 -23.13 -17.47
C GLY A 1158 18.74 -23.30 -17.65
N PHE A 1159 19.46 -23.87 -16.68
CA PHE A 1159 20.91 -24.10 -16.85
C PHE A 1159 21.19 -25.35 -17.67
N TRP A 1160 22.28 -25.36 -18.43
CA TRP A 1160 22.67 -26.50 -19.26
C TRP A 1160 23.00 -27.76 -18.43
N LEU A 1161 22.68 -28.93 -19.00
CA LEU A 1161 23.01 -30.25 -18.47
C LEU A 1161 23.87 -31.05 -19.46
N ASP A 1162 24.63 -32.02 -18.94
CA ASP A 1162 25.34 -33.04 -19.72
C ASP A 1162 24.37 -34.11 -20.26
N ALA A 1163 23.57 -33.72 -21.26
CA ALA A 1163 22.61 -34.60 -21.92
C ALA A 1163 22.28 -34.11 -23.34
N GLU A 1164 23.07 -34.58 -24.32
CA GLU A 1164 22.86 -34.39 -25.76
C GLU A 1164 21.56 -35.08 -26.24
N SER A 1165 21.02 -34.62 -27.37
CA SER A 1165 19.92 -35.25 -28.11
C SER A 1165 20.42 -36.34 -29.07
N LEU A 1166 19.52 -37.26 -29.48
CA LEU A 1166 19.86 -38.36 -30.39
C LEU A 1166 20.35 -37.93 -31.79
N ASP A 1167 20.17 -36.65 -32.14
CA ASP A 1167 20.62 -36.03 -33.38
C ASP A 1167 21.81 -35.04 -33.20
N GLY A 1168 22.34 -34.89 -31.98
CA GLY A 1168 23.49 -34.03 -31.65
C GLY A 1168 23.21 -32.52 -31.62
N ASN A 1169 22.15 -32.06 -32.29
CA ASN A 1169 21.89 -30.62 -32.47
C ASN A 1169 21.32 -29.91 -31.22
N LYS A 1170 20.98 -30.64 -30.15
CA LYS A 1170 20.34 -30.10 -28.94
C LYS A 1170 20.94 -30.68 -27.67
N HIS A 1171 20.95 -29.89 -26.60
CA HIS A 1171 21.30 -30.34 -25.24
C HIS A 1171 20.14 -30.05 -24.28
N ARG A 1172 20.09 -30.73 -23.14
CA ARG A 1172 19.09 -30.43 -22.11
C ARG A 1172 19.43 -29.17 -21.33
N ALA A 1173 18.40 -28.39 -20.98
CA ALA A 1173 18.48 -27.39 -19.94
C ALA A 1173 17.35 -27.58 -18.92
N LEU A 1174 17.60 -27.21 -17.66
CA LEU A 1174 16.76 -27.47 -16.49
C LEU A 1174 16.35 -26.14 -15.83
N SER A 1175 15.04 -25.86 -15.74
CA SER A 1175 14.55 -24.60 -15.16
C SER A 1175 14.20 -24.74 -13.68
N ALA A 1176 14.90 -24.00 -12.83
CA ALA A 1176 14.55 -23.84 -11.42
C ALA A 1176 13.30 -22.98 -11.19
N VAL A 1177 12.76 -22.32 -12.22
CA VAL A 1177 11.51 -21.53 -12.09
C VAL A 1177 10.29 -22.41 -12.33
N TRP A 1178 10.34 -23.27 -13.36
CA TRP A 1178 9.19 -24.05 -13.84
C TRP A 1178 9.25 -25.55 -13.49
N LEU A 1179 10.32 -26.01 -12.84
CA LEU A 1179 10.58 -27.42 -12.48
C LEU A 1179 10.66 -28.38 -13.68
N ASP A 1180 10.91 -27.86 -14.88
CA ASP A 1180 10.88 -28.60 -16.13
C ASP A 1180 12.25 -28.75 -16.80
N VAL A 1181 12.33 -29.70 -17.73
CA VAL A 1181 13.53 -30.02 -18.50
C VAL A 1181 13.17 -30.22 -19.97
N GLY A 1182 13.85 -29.47 -20.84
CA GLY A 1182 13.63 -29.50 -22.29
C GLY A 1182 14.93 -29.72 -23.06
N TYR A 1183 14.82 -30.02 -24.37
CA TYR A 1183 15.96 -30.07 -25.30
C TYR A 1183 16.00 -28.78 -26.12
N PHE A 1184 17.09 -28.03 -26.00
CA PHE A 1184 17.31 -26.74 -26.66
C PHE A 1184 18.45 -26.83 -27.66
N GLU A 1185 18.29 -26.15 -28.79
CA GLU A 1185 19.31 -26.11 -29.84
C GLU A 1185 20.63 -25.60 -29.29
N ASN A 1186 21.74 -26.22 -29.68
CA ASN A 1186 23.08 -25.89 -29.18
C ASN A 1186 23.48 -24.42 -29.44
N THR A 1187 22.79 -23.79 -30.39
CA THR A 1187 22.90 -22.37 -30.80
C THR A 1187 22.07 -21.41 -29.95
N LYS A 1188 21.23 -21.90 -29.03
CA LYS A 1188 20.65 -21.05 -27.99
C LYS A 1188 21.67 -20.80 -26.89
N HIS A 1189 21.47 -19.74 -26.13
CA HIS A 1189 22.26 -19.44 -24.94
C HIS A 1189 21.44 -19.80 -23.69
N ASN A 1190 22.13 -20.19 -22.61
CA ASN A 1190 21.55 -20.39 -21.28
C ASN A 1190 22.60 -20.04 -20.20
N PRO A 1191 22.19 -19.80 -18.95
CA PRO A 1191 23.12 -19.75 -17.83
C PRO A 1191 23.81 -21.12 -17.61
N LEU A 1192 24.91 -21.10 -16.85
CA LEU A 1192 25.62 -22.30 -16.42
C LEU A 1192 25.62 -22.43 -14.91
N LEU A 1193 25.57 -23.67 -14.43
CA LEU A 1193 25.92 -24.05 -13.06
C LEU A 1193 26.78 -25.31 -13.13
N LEU A 1194 28.10 -25.13 -13.06
CA LEU A 1194 29.08 -26.20 -13.15
C LEU A 1194 29.18 -26.99 -11.84
N VAL A 1195 29.52 -28.27 -11.98
CA VAL A 1195 29.79 -29.21 -10.90
C VAL A 1195 31.15 -29.88 -11.10
N SER A 1196 31.77 -30.33 -10.02
CA SER A 1196 33.00 -31.13 -9.99
C SER A 1196 32.74 -32.42 -9.23
N ASP A 1197 33.42 -33.51 -9.61
CA ASP A 1197 33.41 -34.81 -8.92
C ASP A 1197 34.13 -34.76 -7.54
N GLY A 1198 34.55 -33.58 -7.12
CA GLY A 1198 35.24 -33.29 -5.86
C GLY A 1198 36.76 -33.47 -5.94
N TYR A 1199 37.38 -33.46 -4.77
CA TYR A 1199 38.83 -33.52 -4.60
C TYR A 1199 39.35 -34.95 -4.82
N TYR A 1200 40.47 -35.07 -5.54
CA TYR A 1200 41.28 -36.29 -5.61
C TYR A 1200 42.66 -36.00 -5.01
N ALA A 1201 42.97 -36.56 -3.85
CA ALA A 1201 44.29 -36.45 -3.22
C ALA A 1201 45.17 -37.66 -3.60
N GLU A 1202 46.43 -37.44 -4.00
CA GLU A 1202 47.38 -38.50 -4.39
C GLU A 1202 47.96 -39.25 -3.16
#